data_AF-A0A8W8K0Q4-F1
#
_entry.id   AF-A0A8W8K0Q4-F1
#
_cell.length_a   1.000
_cell.length_b   1.000
_cell.length_c   1.000
_cell.angle_alpha   90.00
_cell.angle_beta   90.00
_cell.angle_gamma   90.00
#
_symmetry.space_group_name_H-M   'P 1'
#
loop_
_entity.id
_entity.type
_entity.pdbx_description
1 polymer ?
#
loop_
_entity_poly.entity_id
_entity_poly.type
_entity_poly.pdbx_seq_one_letter_code
_entity_poly.pdbx_strand_id
1 'polypeptide(L)'
;MSDSELPVYLLLSEYDLSADEDPVESDVSRDYKNVNISVKEGALEKEEVDVIVNSTSEELELWHGRGARALLKAAGVGLQTECNQKYPTGIQKGDVAVTGPGNLRCQTVCHGCLKKYGSNAAEKIHMEFISKCLKELDNQKLSSIAFPGLTTGFHKFPKNVASKNACRAIAQYIDANPNTSLKEVRFVIHPQDKETFKAFYNVVKAWDLSPNVASKNMCRALAHYIDTNSSNSLKEVRFVIHPEDNDTFWAFGDAIEAWDLSPNPDIERKVVCRFLINQITVLIKVDKIEEEEVEMIVNSVNKTLDLEKGSLSKALLAAAGSEVADECRRDHPSGVTEGNVVVTSAGQLKCKTICHACLPPYNQSDNDVSKLDIQSIVIKCLEKANENQYNCVAFPALGTLYKNYPAQITAEGMLKGVNQFSKSHTQSSLKRVIIVIYGDQHAGISKAFVDESASYRGACSGPERGTQEFCRQLYHRELHPPEYWTEFTSDKSVKFWKTECDEGYHKLVDVDSSTHKAVEKLVQSTWQSQKVGQGRDAKGLSELKYSSLKVLKVQRLENIDVYENYSHFRARLFHKSGDIGIFEQLSSLSQSTGDIATTKSLKEDSILKKELYPEINEHFLFHGTKPDTYKKILSQGLDFRMAGEKGMFGQGVYLAESSTKADQYTDDKSARSKNEKRMFLVRSCLGKIHLAKTANKLQRPPCFQSGCESDACEHSERQRCDSVVGDGSWIFREFVTYNHHQNYPEYLITYKRV
;
A
#
# COMPACT_ATOMS: atom_id res chain seq x y z
N MET A 1 19.43 -20.99 38.23
CA MET A 1 20.46 -19.97 38.56
C MET A 1 21.22 -19.72 37.27
N SER A 2 21.21 -18.44 36.84
CA SER A 2 22.04 -17.75 35.83
C SER A 2 22.27 -18.45 34.47
N ASP A 3 22.01 -17.84 33.31
CA ASP A 3 22.42 -16.49 32.92
C ASP A 3 21.33 -15.70 32.19
N SER A 4 21.33 -14.41 32.52
CA SER A 4 20.56 -13.33 31.92
C SER A 4 21.17 -12.89 30.59
N GLU A 5 20.40 -12.97 29.50
CA GLU A 5 20.62 -12.10 28.34
C GLU A 5 19.29 -11.41 27.99
N LEU A 6 19.24 -10.13 28.35
CA LEU A 6 18.21 -9.19 27.93
C LEU A 6 18.23 -9.07 26.40
N PRO A 7 17.08 -9.05 25.71
CA PRO A 7 17.09 -8.68 24.30
C PRO A 7 17.56 -7.22 24.17
N VAL A 8 18.59 -7.02 23.34
CA VAL A 8 19.12 -5.70 23.00
C VAL A 8 18.02 -4.90 22.32
N TYR A 9 17.52 -3.88 23.02
CA TYR A 9 16.69 -2.83 22.43
C TYR A 9 17.59 -1.91 21.61
N LEU A 10 17.46 -1.91 20.28
CA LEU A 10 17.82 -0.75 19.48
C LEU A 10 16.64 0.23 19.53
N LEU A 11 16.55 0.94 20.66
CA LEU A 11 15.89 2.23 20.74
C LEU A 11 16.69 3.19 19.88
N LEU A 12 16.11 3.61 18.77
CA LEU A 12 16.31 4.97 18.31
C LEU A 12 15.01 5.69 18.62
N SER A 13 15.02 6.37 19.76
CA SER A 13 14.32 7.64 19.87
C SER A 13 14.65 8.45 18.61
N GLU A 14 13.73 9.30 18.17
CA GLU A 14 14.12 10.44 17.38
C GLU A 14 15.38 11.01 18.05
N TYR A 15 16.51 11.00 17.32
CA TYR A 15 17.54 11.96 17.65
C TYR A 15 16.85 13.29 17.34
N ASP A 16 16.25 13.85 18.39
CA ASP A 16 15.91 15.24 18.40
C ASP A 16 17.20 15.95 18.06
N LEU A 17 17.26 16.58 16.88
CA LEU A 17 18.30 17.55 16.55
C LEU A 17 18.08 18.84 17.36
N SER A 18 17.69 18.71 18.63
CA SER A 18 17.65 19.72 19.67
C SER A 18 18.70 19.50 20.76
N ALA A 19 19.60 18.50 20.63
CA ALA A 19 20.65 18.26 21.61
C ALA A 19 22.02 18.00 20.94
N ASP A 20 22.42 18.93 20.10
CA ASP A 20 23.75 19.54 20.12
C ASP A 20 23.57 20.88 19.38
N GLU A 21 23.41 21.96 20.16
CA GLU A 21 23.47 23.32 19.63
C GLU A 21 24.91 23.61 19.21
N ASP A 22 25.34 23.06 18.08
CA ASP A 22 26.29 23.79 17.26
C ASP A 22 25.52 24.98 16.66
N PRO A 23 25.94 26.23 16.92
CA PRO A 23 25.31 27.37 16.28
C PRO A 23 25.32 27.13 14.76
N VAL A 24 24.16 27.31 14.12
CA VAL A 24 24.06 27.28 12.65
C VAL A 24 24.87 28.48 12.13
N GLU A 25 26.18 28.29 11.98
CA GLU A 25 27.09 29.29 11.45
C GLU A 25 26.96 29.33 9.92
N SER A 26 26.53 30.50 9.44
CA SER A 26 26.69 31.01 8.08
C SER A 26 26.22 30.13 6.90
N ASP A 27 26.24 30.72 5.72
CA ASP A 27 25.96 30.08 4.43
C ASP A 27 26.77 28.79 4.28
N VAL A 28 26.16 27.73 3.73
CA VAL A 28 26.86 26.47 3.44
C VAL A 28 27.02 26.31 1.94
N SER A 29 28.20 25.88 1.50
CA SER A 29 28.49 25.60 0.09
C SER A 29 29.21 24.28 -0.07
N ARG A 30 29.00 23.63 -1.21
CA ARG A 30 29.71 22.41 -1.58
C ARG A 30 29.96 22.34 -3.07
N ASP A 31 31.15 21.87 -3.45
CA ASP A 31 31.45 21.61 -4.85
C ASP A 31 31.02 20.19 -5.25
N TYR A 32 30.28 20.09 -6.36
CA TYR A 32 29.90 18.84 -7.00
C TYR A 32 30.26 18.88 -8.48
N LYS A 33 31.24 18.06 -8.88
CA LYS A 33 31.76 17.97 -10.27
C LYS A 33 32.03 19.34 -10.92
N ASN A 34 32.71 20.23 -10.18
CA ASN A 34 33.07 21.61 -10.58
C ASN A 34 31.91 22.62 -10.63
N VAL A 35 30.78 22.30 -10.00
CA VAL A 35 29.68 23.24 -9.75
C VAL A 35 29.60 23.51 -8.25
N ASN A 36 29.67 24.78 -7.85
CA ASN A 36 29.46 25.18 -6.47
C ASN A 36 27.96 25.25 -6.18
N ILE A 37 27.51 24.56 -5.14
CA ILE A 37 26.10 24.52 -4.76
C ILE A 37 25.98 25.00 -3.33
N SER A 38 25.27 26.10 -3.13
CA SER A 38 25.21 26.82 -1.86
C SER A 38 23.80 27.09 -1.37
N VAL A 39 23.65 27.25 -0.06
CA VAL A 39 22.44 27.64 0.64
C VAL A 39 22.75 28.84 1.52
N LYS A 40 22.01 29.92 1.33
CA LYS A 40 22.17 31.16 2.11
C LYS A 40 20.85 31.78 2.52
N GLU A 41 20.89 32.53 3.62
CA GLU A 41 19.79 33.39 4.00
C GLU A 41 19.85 34.69 3.18
N GLY A 42 18.73 35.09 2.60
CA GLY A 42 18.72 36.28 1.76
C GLY A 42 17.38 36.59 1.12
N ALA A 43 17.38 37.68 0.37
CA ALA A 43 16.25 38.10 -0.46
C ALA A 43 16.61 37.81 -1.91
N LEU A 44 15.90 36.88 -2.55
CA LEU A 44 16.20 36.39 -3.90
C LEU A 44 16.30 37.54 -4.92
N GLU A 45 15.47 38.58 -4.77
CA GLU A 45 15.45 39.75 -5.65
C GLU A 45 16.69 40.66 -5.56
N LYS A 46 17.59 40.41 -4.59
CA LYS A 46 18.85 41.15 -4.42
C LYS A 46 20.07 40.36 -4.90
N GLU A 47 19.88 39.13 -5.38
CA GLU A 47 20.98 38.27 -5.77
C GLU A 47 21.60 38.71 -7.10
N GLU A 48 22.92 38.58 -7.17
CA GLU A 48 23.71 38.81 -8.37
C GLU A 48 24.14 37.45 -8.93
N VAL A 49 23.38 36.96 -9.91
CA VAL A 49 23.56 35.69 -10.62
C VAL A 49 23.06 35.86 -12.05
N ASP A 50 23.44 34.98 -12.96
CA ASP A 50 23.00 35.08 -14.36
C ASP A 50 21.50 34.79 -14.52
N VAL A 51 20.98 33.81 -13.77
CA VAL A 51 19.57 33.38 -13.85
C VAL A 51 18.91 33.42 -12.47
N ILE A 52 17.75 34.08 -12.37
CA ILE A 52 16.88 34.01 -11.19
C ILE A 52 15.66 33.16 -11.49
N VAL A 53 15.32 32.23 -10.59
CA VAL A 53 14.15 31.35 -10.76
C VAL A 53 12.98 31.84 -9.91
N ASN A 54 11.82 31.95 -10.54
CA ASN A 54 10.57 32.33 -9.93
C ASN A 54 9.53 31.21 -10.06
N SER A 55 8.68 31.05 -9.05
CA SER A 55 7.51 30.18 -9.11
C SER A 55 6.23 31.02 -9.03
N THR A 56 5.30 30.83 -9.97
CA THR A 56 4.06 31.61 -10.10
C THR A 56 2.89 30.75 -10.62
N SER A 57 1.74 31.36 -10.90
CA SER A 57 0.57 30.71 -11.49
C SER A 57 0.75 30.36 -12.98
N GLU A 58 -0.18 29.62 -13.56
CA GLU A 58 -0.16 29.22 -14.98
C GLU A 58 -0.25 30.46 -15.90
N GLU A 59 -0.95 31.49 -15.46
CA GLU A 59 -1.16 32.75 -16.17
C GLU A 59 0.03 33.73 -16.04
N LEU A 60 1.10 33.33 -15.34
CA LEU A 60 2.27 34.17 -15.04
C LEU A 60 1.93 35.50 -14.34
N GLU A 61 0.92 35.49 -13.45
CA GLU A 61 0.54 36.67 -12.67
C GLU A 61 1.49 36.88 -11.47
N LEU A 62 2.50 37.72 -11.66
CA LEU A 62 3.58 37.92 -10.69
C LEU A 62 3.16 38.75 -9.46
N TRP A 63 1.94 39.30 -9.44
CA TRP A 63 1.38 39.95 -8.24
C TRP A 63 0.80 38.94 -7.23
N HIS A 64 0.65 37.67 -7.61
CA HIS A 64 0.18 36.59 -6.74
C HIS A 64 1.35 35.80 -6.13
N GLY A 65 1.31 35.62 -4.81
CA GLY A 65 2.36 34.92 -4.06
C GLY A 65 3.47 35.83 -3.57
N ARG A 66 3.98 35.56 -2.36
CA ARG A 66 4.94 36.45 -1.68
C ARG A 66 6.26 36.61 -2.44
N GLY A 67 6.81 35.52 -2.97
CA GLY A 67 8.07 35.53 -3.72
C GLY A 67 7.97 36.23 -5.07
N ALA A 68 6.98 35.86 -5.89
CA ALA A 68 6.74 36.49 -7.19
C ALA A 68 6.49 38.00 -7.06
N ARG A 69 5.72 38.43 -6.03
CA ARG A 69 5.47 39.84 -5.78
C ARG A 69 6.72 40.62 -5.36
N ALA A 70 7.61 40.00 -4.57
CA ALA A 70 8.88 40.61 -4.20
C ALA A 70 9.79 40.82 -5.43
N LEU A 71 9.88 39.80 -6.29
CA LEU A 71 10.60 39.88 -7.56
C LEU A 71 10.01 40.93 -8.49
N LEU A 72 8.68 40.96 -8.69
CA LEU A 72 8.02 41.96 -9.52
C LEU A 72 8.28 43.39 -9.02
N LYS A 73 8.24 43.59 -7.70
CA LYS A 73 8.50 44.89 -7.09
C LYS A 73 9.94 45.37 -7.36
N ALA A 74 10.91 44.47 -7.32
CA ALA A 74 12.31 44.80 -7.57
C ALA A 74 12.60 44.96 -9.06
N ALA A 75 12.10 44.06 -9.91
CA ALA A 75 12.29 44.08 -11.36
C ALA A 75 11.57 45.25 -12.04
N GLY A 76 10.46 45.72 -11.45
CA GLY A 76 9.56 46.70 -12.04
C GLY A 76 8.48 46.07 -12.93
N VAL A 77 7.46 46.87 -13.25
CA VAL A 77 6.27 46.41 -14.01
C VAL A 77 6.55 45.91 -15.43
N GLY A 78 7.74 46.24 -15.97
CA GLY A 78 8.21 45.74 -17.26
C GLY A 78 8.31 44.22 -17.30
N LEU A 79 8.67 43.58 -16.18
CA LEU A 79 8.76 42.11 -16.09
C LEU A 79 7.41 41.44 -16.36
N GLN A 80 6.34 41.94 -15.72
CA GLN A 80 4.99 41.44 -15.96
C GLN A 80 4.51 41.73 -17.39
N THR A 81 4.87 42.90 -17.93
CA THR A 81 4.51 43.29 -19.30
C THR A 81 5.13 42.31 -20.30
N GLU A 82 6.38 41.92 -20.10
CA GLU A 82 7.06 40.94 -20.93
C GLU A 82 6.44 39.53 -20.80
N CYS A 83 6.08 39.10 -19.58
CA CYS A 83 5.33 37.84 -19.39
C CYS A 83 4.04 37.83 -20.23
N ASN A 84 3.25 38.90 -20.16
CA ASN A 84 1.98 39.01 -20.89
C ASN A 84 2.18 39.04 -22.42
N GLN A 85 3.27 39.66 -22.89
CA GLN A 85 3.58 39.76 -24.33
C GLN A 85 4.09 38.45 -24.92
N LYS A 86 5.03 37.77 -24.24
CA LYS A 86 5.64 36.52 -24.72
C LYS A 86 4.73 35.31 -24.50
N TYR A 87 3.92 35.32 -23.45
CA TYR A 87 3.09 34.20 -23.03
C TYR A 87 1.64 34.65 -22.80
N PRO A 88 0.94 35.14 -23.85
CA PRO A 88 -0.41 35.69 -23.72
C PRO A 88 -1.47 34.69 -23.24
N THR A 89 -1.18 33.39 -23.33
CA THR A 89 -2.04 32.29 -22.87
C THR A 89 -1.49 31.56 -21.64
N GLY A 90 -0.45 32.11 -21.00
CA GLY A 90 0.23 31.46 -19.87
C GLY A 90 1.11 30.26 -20.27
N ILE A 91 1.46 29.44 -19.27
CA ILE A 91 2.28 28.22 -19.37
C ILE A 91 1.60 27.03 -18.68
N GLN A 92 1.97 25.81 -19.09
CA GLN A 92 1.50 24.60 -18.41
C GLN A 92 2.32 24.30 -17.16
N LYS A 93 1.75 23.51 -16.24
CA LYS A 93 2.47 23.00 -15.06
C LYS A 93 3.70 22.20 -15.45
N GLY A 94 4.85 22.63 -14.94
CA GLY A 94 6.17 22.06 -15.24
C GLY A 94 6.90 22.70 -16.41
N ASP A 95 6.30 23.67 -17.10
CA ASP A 95 6.99 24.46 -18.11
C ASP A 95 7.74 25.65 -17.51
N VAL A 96 8.66 26.21 -18.30
CA VAL A 96 9.49 27.36 -17.95
C VAL A 96 9.22 28.48 -18.96
N ALA A 97 8.73 29.62 -18.48
CA ALA A 97 8.71 30.87 -19.22
C ALA A 97 9.98 31.68 -18.95
N VAL A 98 10.51 32.36 -19.96
CA VAL A 98 11.79 33.05 -19.92
C VAL A 98 11.61 34.52 -20.30
N THR A 99 12.01 35.41 -19.41
CA THR A 99 11.94 36.87 -19.62
C THR A 99 13.30 37.54 -19.35
N GLY A 100 13.43 38.80 -19.76
CA GLY A 100 14.54 39.65 -19.34
C GLY A 100 14.49 40.00 -17.85
N PRO A 101 15.53 40.65 -17.31
CA PRO A 101 15.69 40.83 -15.87
C PRO A 101 14.88 41.99 -15.29
N GLY A 102 14.35 42.89 -16.15
CA GLY A 102 13.89 44.20 -15.71
C GLY A 102 15.01 44.94 -14.99
N ASN A 103 14.77 45.38 -13.76
CA ASN A 103 15.76 46.01 -12.89
C ASN A 103 16.50 45.04 -11.94
N LEU A 104 16.30 43.72 -12.08
CA LEU A 104 17.03 42.72 -11.29
C LEU A 104 18.50 42.65 -11.72
N ARG A 105 19.38 42.23 -10.82
CA ARG A 105 20.81 42.05 -11.09
C ARG A 105 21.10 40.65 -11.65
N CYS A 106 20.35 40.28 -12.69
CA CYS A 106 20.56 39.06 -13.45
C CYS A 106 20.46 39.32 -14.95
N GLN A 107 20.71 38.31 -15.76
CA GLN A 107 20.55 38.40 -17.22
C GLN A 107 19.17 37.91 -17.66
N THR A 108 18.65 36.88 -16.97
CA THR A 108 17.41 36.19 -17.33
C THR A 108 16.60 35.79 -16.10
N VAL A 109 15.27 35.75 -16.22
CA VAL A 109 14.36 35.20 -15.20
C VAL A 109 13.59 34.00 -15.77
N CYS A 110 13.66 32.87 -15.06
CA CYS A 110 12.91 31.66 -15.37
C CYS A 110 11.67 31.57 -14.48
N HIS A 111 10.47 31.59 -15.06
CA HIS A 111 9.19 31.51 -14.35
C HIS A 111 8.56 30.13 -14.53
N GLY A 112 8.24 29.46 -13.43
CA GLY A 112 7.59 28.15 -13.45
C GLY A 112 6.23 28.12 -12.79
N CYS A 113 5.34 27.29 -13.33
CA CYS A 113 4.15 26.86 -12.61
C CYS A 113 4.32 25.41 -12.12
N LEU A 114 4.08 25.17 -10.84
CA LEU A 114 4.31 23.86 -10.21
C LEU A 114 3.00 23.24 -9.70
N LYS A 115 2.96 21.92 -9.56
CA LYS A 115 1.82 21.23 -8.95
C LYS A 115 1.91 21.29 -7.43
N LYS A 116 0.74 21.29 -6.77
CA LYS A 116 0.64 21.10 -5.33
C LYS A 116 1.05 19.68 -4.94
N TYR A 117 1.72 19.55 -3.80
CA TYR A 117 2.10 18.27 -3.20
C TYR A 117 0.88 17.36 -2.99
N GLY A 118 1.08 16.04 -3.14
CA GLY A 118 0.04 15.02 -3.02
C GLY A 118 -0.65 14.60 -4.33
N SER A 119 -0.29 15.20 -5.48
CA SER A 119 -0.70 14.67 -6.79
C SER A 119 0.36 13.70 -7.34
N ASN A 120 -0.06 12.64 -8.07
CA ASN A 120 0.82 11.57 -8.59
C ASN A 120 2.03 12.06 -9.42
N ALA A 121 1.99 13.30 -9.92
CA ALA A 121 3.05 13.87 -10.76
C ALA A 121 3.78 15.06 -10.12
N ALA A 122 3.46 15.46 -8.88
CA ALA A 122 3.98 16.68 -8.27
C ALA A 122 5.51 16.69 -8.18
N GLU A 123 6.10 15.63 -7.65
CA GLU A 123 7.56 15.51 -7.49
C GLU A 123 8.29 15.43 -8.83
N LYS A 124 7.74 14.65 -9.77
CA LYS A 124 8.26 14.55 -11.13
C LYS A 124 8.29 15.92 -11.81
N ILE A 125 7.19 16.67 -11.76
CA ILE A 125 7.08 18.02 -12.32
C ILE A 125 8.06 18.99 -11.64
N HIS A 126 8.26 18.86 -10.33
CA HIS A 126 9.23 19.70 -9.60
C HIS A 126 10.67 19.47 -10.09
N MET A 127 11.09 18.20 -10.21
CA MET A 127 12.42 17.86 -10.71
C MET A 127 12.61 18.23 -12.18
N GLU A 128 11.59 17.99 -13.02
CA GLU A 128 11.60 18.38 -14.43
C GLU A 128 11.72 19.90 -14.61
N PHE A 129 11.01 20.68 -13.79
CA PHE A 129 11.11 22.14 -13.83
C PHE A 129 12.52 22.64 -13.53
N ILE A 130 13.19 22.09 -12.51
CA ILE A 130 14.57 22.44 -12.17
C ILE A 130 15.51 22.09 -13.33
N SER A 131 15.37 20.88 -13.89
CA SER A 131 16.15 20.44 -15.05
C SER A 131 15.95 21.36 -16.27
N LYS A 132 14.71 21.80 -16.55
CA LYS A 132 14.41 22.76 -17.63
C LYS A 132 15.05 24.14 -17.37
N CYS A 133 15.09 24.62 -16.13
CA CYS A 133 15.76 25.89 -15.79
C CYS A 133 17.27 25.81 -16.05
N LEU A 134 17.91 24.70 -15.69
CA LEU A 134 19.34 24.48 -15.94
C LEU A 134 19.65 24.35 -17.44
N LYS A 135 18.75 23.69 -18.18
CA LYS A 135 18.83 23.62 -19.65
C LYS A 135 18.76 25.01 -20.30
N GLU A 136 17.91 25.89 -19.80
CA GLU A 136 17.80 27.25 -20.32
C GLU A 136 19.06 28.08 -20.04
N LEU A 137 19.63 27.94 -18.84
CA LEU A 137 20.94 28.51 -18.51
C LEU A 137 22.03 28.06 -19.51
N ASP A 138 22.08 26.76 -19.82
CA ASP A 138 23.06 26.22 -20.78
C ASP A 138 22.82 26.70 -22.21
N ASN A 139 21.57 26.80 -22.65
CA ASN A 139 21.23 27.33 -23.98
C ASN A 139 21.76 28.76 -24.17
N GLN A 140 21.76 29.55 -23.09
CA GLN A 140 22.25 30.92 -23.07
C GLN A 140 23.74 31.03 -22.70
N LYS A 141 24.42 29.90 -22.41
CA LYS A 141 25.82 29.81 -21.96
C LYS A 141 26.09 30.63 -20.69
N LEU A 142 25.11 30.70 -19.81
CA LEU A 142 25.18 31.37 -18.51
C LEU A 142 25.78 30.43 -17.46
N SER A 143 26.27 30.96 -16.35
CA SER A 143 27.12 30.20 -15.41
C SER A 143 26.58 30.11 -13.99
N SER A 144 25.66 30.98 -13.59
CA SER A 144 25.14 31.03 -12.22
C SER A 144 23.61 31.11 -12.16
N ILE A 145 22.99 30.37 -11.24
CA ILE A 145 21.54 30.35 -11.06
C ILE A 145 21.13 30.39 -9.59
N ALA A 146 20.12 31.19 -9.26
CA ALA A 146 19.54 31.26 -7.93
C ALA A 146 18.10 30.74 -7.90
N PHE A 147 17.84 29.82 -6.96
CA PHE A 147 16.53 29.25 -6.67
C PHE A 147 16.00 29.75 -5.31
N PRO A 148 14.70 30.01 -5.16
CA PRO A 148 14.08 30.14 -3.84
C PRO A 148 13.94 28.76 -3.18
N GLY A 149 13.38 28.72 -1.97
CA GLY A 149 12.81 27.50 -1.37
C GLY A 149 11.59 27.00 -2.14
N LEU A 150 11.79 26.59 -3.40
CA LEU A 150 10.74 26.20 -4.34
C LEU A 150 9.77 25.21 -3.70
N THR A 151 8.48 25.40 -3.95
CA THR A 151 7.35 24.55 -3.53
C THR A 151 7.04 24.41 -2.02
N THR A 152 7.91 24.87 -1.11
CA THR A 152 7.68 24.77 0.36
C THR A 152 6.57 25.70 0.88
N GLY A 153 6.19 26.71 0.09
CA GLY A 153 5.10 27.64 0.39
C GLY A 153 3.74 27.19 -0.14
N PHE A 154 3.20 27.92 -1.13
CA PHE A 154 1.83 27.75 -1.66
C PHE A 154 1.52 26.31 -2.14
N HIS A 155 2.53 25.59 -2.63
CA HIS A 155 2.40 24.24 -3.16
C HIS A 155 2.54 23.13 -2.09
N LYS A 156 2.78 23.49 -0.83
CA LYS A 156 2.77 22.61 0.36
C LYS A 156 3.67 21.36 0.29
N PHE A 157 4.80 21.41 -0.41
CA PHE A 157 5.79 20.32 -0.31
C PHE A 157 6.39 20.29 1.11
N PRO A 158 6.57 19.11 1.71
CA PRO A 158 7.41 18.95 2.89
C PRO A 158 8.82 19.50 2.60
N LYS A 159 9.38 20.28 3.55
CA LYS A 159 10.63 21.04 3.34
C LYS A 159 11.83 20.12 3.05
N ASN A 160 11.89 18.97 3.72
CA ASN A 160 12.87 17.92 3.47
C ASN A 160 12.75 17.35 2.04
N VAL A 161 11.55 16.98 1.60
CA VAL A 161 11.29 16.44 0.25
C VAL A 161 11.65 17.47 -0.83
N ALA A 162 11.24 18.73 -0.65
CA ALA A 162 11.57 19.80 -1.59
C ALA A 162 13.09 20.00 -1.72
N SER A 163 13.81 20.06 -0.60
CA SER A 163 15.27 20.26 -0.58
C SER A 163 16.05 19.10 -1.21
N LYS A 164 15.68 17.85 -0.90
CA LYS A 164 16.27 16.65 -1.50
C LYS A 164 15.98 16.56 -3.00
N ASN A 165 14.73 16.78 -3.42
CA ASN A 165 14.34 16.71 -4.83
C ASN A 165 15.07 17.78 -5.67
N ALA A 166 15.23 18.98 -5.13
CA ALA A 166 15.96 20.04 -5.82
C ALA A 166 17.44 19.71 -6.00
N CYS A 167 18.12 19.31 -4.93
CA CYS A 167 19.54 18.95 -5.00
C CYS A 167 19.79 17.71 -5.88
N ARG A 168 18.88 16.72 -5.83
CA ARG A 168 18.91 15.52 -6.68
C ARG A 168 18.74 15.85 -8.17
N ALA A 169 17.79 16.73 -8.51
CA ALA A 169 17.60 17.17 -9.89
C ALA A 169 18.84 17.90 -10.45
N ILE A 170 19.47 18.75 -9.63
CA ILE A 170 20.72 19.44 -10.00
C ILE A 170 21.84 18.43 -10.22
N ALA A 171 22.05 17.49 -9.30
CA ALA A 171 23.09 16.47 -9.43
C ALA A 171 22.88 15.60 -10.69
N GLN A 172 21.65 15.12 -10.93
CA GLN A 172 21.30 14.36 -12.13
C GLN A 172 21.56 15.17 -13.41
N TYR A 173 21.26 16.47 -13.40
CA TYR A 173 21.53 17.34 -14.55
C TYR A 173 23.03 17.48 -14.81
N ILE A 174 23.84 17.74 -13.78
CA ILE A 174 25.30 17.86 -13.89
C ILE A 174 25.91 16.54 -14.38
N ASP A 175 25.43 15.41 -13.86
CA ASP A 175 25.88 14.08 -14.26
C ASP A 175 25.57 13.75 -15.72
N ALA A 176 24.36 14.10 -16.17
CA ALA A 176 23.94 13.90 -17.55
C ALA A 176 24.61 14.88 -18.52
N ASN A 177 25.11 16.03 -18.04
CA ASN A 177 25.67 17.10 -18.85
C ASN A 177 27.07 17.51 -18.33
N PRO A 178 28.11 16.66 -18.48
CA PRO A 178 29.45 16.95 -17.96
C PRO A 178 30.10 18.20 -18.56
N ASN A 179 29.61 18.69 -19.70
CA ASN A 179 30.07 19.91 -20.38
C ASN A 179 29.15 21.13 -20.13
N THR A 180 28.30 21.08 -19.09
CA THR A 180 27.44 22.21 -18.71
C THR A 180 28.25 23.50 -18.45
N SER A 181 27.68 24.63 -18.84
CA SER A 181 28.20 25.97 -18.54
C SER A 181 27.94 26.40 -17.11
N LEU A 182 27.06 25.68 -16.40
CA LEU A 182 26.78 25.88 -14.97
C LEU A 182 28.07 25.77 -14.12
N LYS A 183 28.28 26.78 -13.27
CA LYS A 183 29.37 26.87 -12.29
C LYS A 183 28.87 27.13 -10.88
N GLU A 184 27.73 27.81 -10.73
CA GLU A 184 27.19 28.13 -9.42
C GLU A 184 25.67 27.92 -9.35
N VAL A 185 25.21 27.22 -8.31
CA VAL A 185 23.80 27.14 -7.92
C VAL A 185 23.65 27.66 -6.50
N ARG A 186 22.68 28.56 -6.30
CA ARG A 186 22.43 29.16 -4.99
C ARG A 186 20.97 29.01 -4.60
N PHE A 187 20.72 28.39 -3.46
CA PHE A 187 19.41 28.39 -2.81
C PHE A 187 19.33 29.57 -1.84
N VAL A 188 18.42 30.50 -2.10
CA VAL A 188 18.28 31.74 -1.31
C VAL A 188 16.96 31.69 -0.56
N ILE A 189 17.08 31.47 0.76
CA ILE A 189 15.93 31.28 1.65
C ILE A 189 15.72 32.55 2.45
N HIS A 190 14.48 33.02 2.53
CA HIS A 190 14.17 34.22 3.30
C HIS A 190 14.55 34.03 4.78
N PRO A 191 15.18 35.00 5.46
CA PRO A 191 15.66 34.85 6.84
C PRO A 191 14.59 34.46 7.87
N GLN A 192 13.31 34.68 7.56
CA GLN A 192 12.18 34.27 8.42
C GLN A 192 11.81 32.78 8.27
N ASP A 193 12.22 32.09 7.21
CA ASP A 193 11.92 30.67 6.98
C ASP A 193 13.09 29.77 7.40
N LYS A 194 13.39 29.81 8.70
CA LYS A 194 14.50 29.08 9.32
C LYS A 194 14.44 27.57 9.08
N GLU A 195 13.24 27.01 9.05
CA GLU A 195 13.05 25.58 8.81
C GLU A 195 13.37 25.17 7.36
N THR A 196 12.99 25.98 6.36
CA THR A 196 13.36 25.69 4.96
C THR A 196 14.87 25.85 4.80
N PHE A 197 15.46 26.88 5.42
CA PHE A 197 16.91 27.07 5.43
C PHE A 197 17.61 25.85 6.05
N LYS A 198 17.18 25.39 7.23
CA LYS A 198 17.74 24.21 7.91
C LYS A 198 17.63 22.95 7.04
N ALA A 199 16.51 22.73 6.36
CA ALA A 199 16.32 21.58 5.48
C ALA A 199 17.33 21.58 4.32
N PHE A 200 17.45 22.70 3.61
CA PHE A 200 18.42 22.85 2.52
C PHE A 200 19.86 22.82 3.01
N TYR A 201 20.17 23.48 4.15
CA TYR A 201 21.48 23.48 4.78
C TYR A 201 21.94 22.05 5.06
N ASN A 202 21.09 21.22 5.67
CA ASN A 202 21.42 19.83 5.98
C ASN A 202 21.71 19.01 4.72
N VAL A 203 20.89 19.15 3.68
CA VAL A 203 21.09 18.42 2.41
C VAL A 203 22.38 18.87 1.73
N VAL A 204 22.68 20.17 1.67
CA VAL A 204 23.91 20.67 1.01
C VAL A 204 25.16 20.32 1.82
N LYS A 205 25.13 20.47 3.15
CA LYS A 205 26.23 20.11 4.05
C LYS A 205 26.59 18.64 3.90
N ALA A 206 25.59 17.75 4.02
CA ALA A 206 25.82 16.31 3.92
C ALA A 206 26.07 15.85 2.49
N TRP A 207 25.43 16.50 1.50
CA TRP A 207 25.31 16.07 0.09
C TRP A 207 24.95 14.59 -0.03
N ASP A 208 24.23 14.10 0.96
CA ASP A 208 23.66 12.78 0.95
C ASP A 208 22.38 12.85 0.13
N LEU A 209 22.57 12.74 -1.19
CA LEU A 209 21.50 12.57 -2.15
C LEU A 209 21.09 11.10 -2.27
N SER A 210 21.73 10.22 -1.50
CA SER A 210 21.25 8.86 -1.37
C SER A 210 19.98 8.88 -0.53
N PRO A 211 19.02 8.00 -0.82
CA PRO A 211 17.88 7.92 0.05
C PRO A 211 18.39 7.53 1.46
N ASN A 212 18.07 8.38 2.44
CA ASN A 212 18.38 8.40 3.89
C ASN A 212 19.60 7.60 4.45
N VAL A 213 20.69 8.30 4.83
CA VAL A 213 21.85 7.77 5.61
C VAL A 213 21.50 7.06 6.93
N ALA A 214 20.41 7.43 7.60
CA ALA A 214 19.95 6.74 8.83
C ALA A 214 19.64 5.26 8.58
N SER A 215 19.07 4.93 7.42
CA SER A 215 18.73 3.57 7.01
C SER A 215 19.97 2.72 6.77
N LYS A 216 21.00 3.29 6.12
CA LYS A 216 22.28 2.60 5.86
C LYS A 216 23.07 2.30 7.13
N ASN A 217 23.10 3.23 8.09
CA ASN A 217 23.79 3.01 9.36
C ASN A 217 23.08 1.95 10.22
N MET A 218 21.75 1.86 10.14
CA MET A 218 20.96 0.83 10.82
C MET A 218 21.21 -0.57 10.22
N CYS A 219 21.25 -0.69 8.88
CA CYS A 219 21.62 -1.93 8.20
C CYS A 219 23.04 -2.40 8.57
N ARG A 220 24.02 -1.49 8.67
CA ARG A 220 25.40 -1.84 9.07
C ARG A 220 25.50 -2.34 10.51
N ALA A 221 24.78 -1.71 11.44
CA ALA A 221 24.74 -2.17 12.84
C ALA A 221 24.10 -3.56 12.95
N LEU A 222 23.07 -3.83 12.15
CA LEU A 222 22.41 -5.12 12.11
C LEU A 222 23.28 -6.21 11.48
N ALA A 223 23.99 -5.90 10.40
CA ALA A 223 24.97 -6.80 9.79
C ALA A 223 26.03 -7.23 10.80
N HIS A 224 26.61 -6.27 11.53
CA HIS A 224 27.61 -6.54 12.56
C HIS A 224 27.06 -7.44 13.68
N TYR A 225 25.81 -7.24 14.11
CA TYR A 225 25.16 -8.09 15.12
C TYR A 225 24.96 -9.53 14.63
N ILE A 226 24.57 -9.72 13.36
CA ILE A 226 24.38 -11.05 12.75
C ILE A 226 25.72 -11.78 12.60
N ASP A 227 26.76 -11.10 12.12
CA ASP A 227 28.07 -11.71 11.86
C ASP A 227 28.81 -12.10 13.15
N THR A 228 28.55 -11.40 14.25
CA THR A 228 29.23 -11.63 15.55
C THR A 228 28.47 -12.59 16.47
N ASN A 229 27.16 -12.75 16.32
CA ASN A 229 26.34 -13.66 17.13
C ASN A 229 25.94 -14.92 16.36
N SER A 230 26.71 -16.00 16.55
CA SER A 230 26.48 -17.34 15.97
C SER A 230 25.33 -18.13 16.62
N SER A 231 24.51 -17.50 17.48
CA SER A 231 23.28 -18.10 17.98
C SER A 231 22.12 -17.77 17.04
N ASN A 232 21.48 -18.79 16.47
CA ASN A 232 20.32 -18.74 15.56
C ASN A 232 19.02 -18.13 16.18
N SER A 233 19.13 -17.12 17.04
CA SER A 233 18.03 -16.52 17.80
C SER A 233 17.31 -15.39 17.06
N LEU A 234 18.02 -14.65 16.20
CA LEU A 234 17.44 -13.57 15.39
C LEU A 234 16.85 -14.13 14.09
N LYS A 235 15.51 -14.28 14.05
CA LYS A 235 14.81 -14.87 12.89
C LYS A 235 14.28 -13.83 11.90
N GLU A 236 14.00 -12.62 12.37
CA GLU A 236 13.40 -11.56 11.56
C GLU A 236 13.72 -10.20 12.17
N VAL A 237 13.98 -9.21 11.31
CA VAL A 237 14.08 -7.79 11.69
C VAL A 237 13.17 -7.01 10.76
N ARG A 238 12.22 -6.27 11.34
CA ARG A 238 11.26 -5.44 10.59
C ARG A 238 11.55 -3.97 10.83
N PHE A 239 11.84 -3.25 9.75
CA PHE A 239 11.91 -1.80 9.76
C PHE A 239 10.50 -1.25 9.48
N VAL A 240 9.98 -0.45 10.40
CA VAL A 240 8.67 0.19 10.24
C VAL A 240 8.90 1.61 9.72
N ILE A 241 8.52 1.82 8.46
CA ILE A 241 8.70 3.09 7.76
C ILE A 241 7.32 3.70 7.54
N HIS A 242 7.20 5.01 7.73
CA HIS A 242 5.94 5.70 7.52
C HIS A 242 5.51 5.57 6.03
N PRO A 243 4.24 5.26 5.72
CA PRO A 243 3.80 4.94 4.35
C PRO A 243 3.87 6.13 3.37
N GLU A 244 4.08 7.35 3.87
CA GLU A 244 4.31 8.54 3.04
C GLU A 244 5.81 8.90 2.91
N ASP A 245 6.69 8.19 3.62
CA ASP A 245 8.14 8.40 3.60
C ASP A 245 8.81 7.46 2.59
N ASN A 246 8.50 7.71 1.32
CA ASN A 246 9.02 6.95 0.19
C ASN A 246 10.56 7.02 0.11
N ASP A 247 11.16 8.13 0.54
CA ASP A 247 12.62 8.26 0.56
C ASP A 247 13.26 7.30 1.57
N THR A 248 12.72 7.16 2.79
CA THR A 248 13.22 6.16 3.75
C THR A 248 12.95 4.73 3.28
N PHE A 249 11.84 4.50 2.59
CA PHE A 249 11.52 3.19 2.00
C PHE A 249 12.54 2.79 0.93
N TRP A 250 12.79 3.66 -0.06
CA TRP A 250 13.81 3.43 -1.08
C TRP A 250 15.23 3.45 -0.50
N ALA A 251 15.47 4.16 0.61
CA ALA A 251 16.75 4.16 1.33
C ALA A 251 17.08 2.80 1.90
N PHE A 252 16.11 2.20 2.58
CA PHE A 252 16.22 0.83 3.07
C PHE A 252 16.30 -0.15 1.90
N GLY A 253 15.51 0.05 0.83
CA GLY A 253 15.60 -0.73 -0.40
C GLY A 253 17.01 -0.75 -0.97
N ASP A 254 17.58 0.42 -1.26
CA ASP A 254 18.94 0.59 -1.79
C ASP A 254 20.02 0.12 -0.81
N ALA A 255 19.83 0.32 0.50
CA ALA A 255 20.76 -0.14 1.54
C ALA A 255 20.75 -1.68 1.69
N ILE A 256 19.59 -2.31 1.53
CA ILE A 256 19.40 -3.77 1.49
C ILE A 256 19.94 -4.33 0.17
N GLU A 257 19.73 -3.64 -0.96
CA GLU A 257 20.30 -4.02 -2.26
C GLU A 257 21.84 -3.89 -2.27
N ALA A 258 22.38 -2.89 -1.60
CA ALA A 258 23.82 -2.71 -1.38
C ALA A 258 24.39 -3.56 -0.22
N TRP A 259 23.55 -4.32 0.48
CA TRP A 259 23.94 -5.18 1.59
C TRP A 259 24.63 -6.44 1.05
N ASP A 260 25.96 -6.36 0.91
CA ASP A 260 26.82 -7.50 0.60
C ASP A 260 27.09 -8.31 1.89
N LEU A 261 26.21 -9.28 2.16
CA LEU A 261 26.42 -10.37 3.12
C LEU A 261 26.85 -11.65 2.40
N SER A 262 27.98 -11.64 1.71
CA SER A 262 28.53 -12.90 1.21
C SER A 262 29.20 -13.67 2.36
N PRO A 263 28.78 -14.92 2.57
CA PRO A 263 29.27 -15.98 1.70
C PRO A 263 28.18 -16.64 0.82
N ASN A 264 28.40 -16.43 -0.49
CA ASN A 264 27.92 -17.12 -1.70
C ASN A 264 26.50 -16.80 -2.26
N PRO A 265 26.36 -15.89 -3.27
CA PRO A 265 25.08 -15.28 -3.68
C PRO A 265 24.43 -15.79 -4.99
N ASP A 266 24.93 -16.82 -5.67
CA ASP A 266 24.47 -17.08 -7.05
C ASP A 266 23.19 -17.94 -7.18
N ILE A 267 22.72 -18.60 -6.13
CA ILE A 267 21.64 -19.61 -6.26
C ILE A 267 20.24 -19.02 -5.97
N GLU A 268 20.10 -18.00 -5.13
CA GLU A 268 18.79 -17.55 -4.64
C GLU A 268 18.23 -16.28 -5.29
N ARG A 269 19.02 -15.52 -6.05
CA ARG A 269 18.59 -14.26 -6.72
C ARG A 269 17.65 -14.46 -7.92
N LYS A 270 17.42 -15.69 -8.36
CA LYS A 270 16.61 -16.01 -9.56
C LYS A 270 15.27 -16.67 -9.22
N VAL A 271 15.03 -16.99 -7.95
CA VAL A 271 13.87 -17.79 -7.50
C VAL A 271 12.60 -16.94 -7.43
N VAL A 272 11.61 -17.31 -8.24
CA VAL A 272 10.27 -16.72 -8.28
C VAL A 272 9.41 -17.21 -7.12
N CYS A 273 9.38 -18.52 -6.89
CA CYS A 273 8.71 -19.10 -5.73
C CYS A 273 9.25 -20.49 -5.39
N ARG A 274 9.12 -20.86 -4.12
CA ARG A 274 9.54 -22.16 -3.58
C ARG A 274 8.39 -22.74 -2.76
N PHE A 275 8.08 -24.01 -2.96
CA PHE A 275 7.03 -24.71 -2.22
C PHE A 275 7.24 -26.22 -2.21
N LEU A 276 6.41 -26.93 -1.45
CA LEU A 276 6.42 -28.39 -1.39
C LEU A 276 5.22 -28.94 -2.17
N ILE A 277 5.47 -29.95 -2.98
CA ILE A 277 4.45 -30.88 -3.45
C ILE A 277 4.72 -32.21 -2.75
N ASN A 278 3.92 -32.51 -1.73
CA ASN A 278 4.16 -33.62 -0.79
C ASN A 278 5.62 -33.55 -0.26
N GLN A 279 6.47 -34.54 -0.60
CA GLN A 279 7.88 -34.63 -0.19
C GLN A 279 8.89 -33.97 -1.15
N ILE A 280 8.45 -33.43 -2.30
CA ILE A 280 9.31 -32.84 -3.32
C ILE A 280 9.32 -31.32 -3.18
N THR A 281 10.50 -30.73 -3.03
CA THR A 281 10.67 -29.27 -3.11
C THR A 281 10.60 -28.84 -4.57
N VAL A 282 9.62 -28.00 -4.91
CA VAL A 282 9.50 -27.36 -6.22
C VAL A 282 10.04 -25.93 -6.14
N LEU A 283 10.95 -25.61 -7.05
CA LEU A 283 11.56 -24.29 -7.20
C LEU A 283 11.20 -23.72 -8.56
N ILE A 284 10.55 -22.57 -8.61
CA ILE A 284 10.32 -21.82 -9.85
C ILE A 284 11.36 -20.70 -9.90
N LYS A 285 12.08 -20.55 -11.01
CA LYS A 285 13.07 -19.48 -11.16
C LYS A 285 13.18 -18.96 -12.59
N VAL A 286 13.60 -17.69 -12.74
CA VAL A 286 13.91 -17.09 -14.04
C VAL A 286 15.41 -17.20 -14.26
N ASP A 287 15.82 -18.09 -15.15
CA ASP A 287 17.24 -18.43 -15.35
C ASP A 287 17.48 -19.06 -16.73
N LYS A 288 18.75 -19.33 -17.03
CA LYS A 288 19.22 -20.19 -18.11
C LYS A 288 19.33 -21.63 -17.62
N ILE A 289 18.64 -22.54 -18.28
CA ILE A 289 18.57 -23.93 -17.82
C ILE A 289 19.90 -24.68 -17.99
N GLU A 290 20.73 -24.24 -18.95
CA GLU A 290 22.05 -24.82 -19.23
C GLU A 290 23.09 -24.51 -18.14
N GLU A 291 22.81 -23.53 -17.27
CA GLU A 291 23.67 -23.17 -16.14
C GLU A 291 23.27 -23.90 -14.83
N GLU A 292 22.20 -24.72 -14.85
CA GLU A 292 21.69 -25.42 -13.66
C GLU A 292 22.62 -26.52 -13.14
N GLU A 293 22.85 -26.48 -11.82
CA GLU A 293 23.54 -27.55 -11.10
C GLU A 293 22.52 -28.59 -10.59
N VAL A 294 22.04 -29.43 -11.52
CA VAL A 294 21.14 -30.55 -11.25
C VAL A 294 21.67 -31.85 -11.84
N GLU A 295 21.11 -32.99 -11.45
CA GLU A 295 21.56 -34.29 -11.98
C GLU A 295 20.99 -34.59 -13.36
N MET A 296 19.83 -34.04 -13.72
CA MET A 296 19.25 -34.17 -15.05
C MET A 296 18.54 -32.89 -15.49
N ILE A 297 18.76 -32.49 -16.74
CA ILE A 297 18.07 -31.37 -17.38
C ILE A 297 17.08 -31.91 -18.41
N VAL A 298 15.88 -31.33 -18.47
CA VAL A 298 14.89 -31.65 -19.49
C VAL A 298 15.02 -30.68 -20.66
N ASN A 299 15.10 -31.21 -21.88
CA ASN A 299 15.05 -30.43 -23.11
C ASN A 299 13.70 -30.63 -23.80
N SER A 300 13.14 -29.58 -24.41
CA SER A 300 11.92 -29.68 -25.22
C SER A 300 12.28 -29.75 -26.71
N VAL A 301 11.95 -30.87 -27.35
CA VAL A 301 12.38 -31.17 -28.73
C VAL A 301 11.20 -31.44 -29.66
N ASN A 302 11.49 -31.47 -30.97
CA ASN A 302 10.57 -31.93 -32.00
C ASN A 302 10.72 -33.45 -32.24
N LYS A 303 9.87 -34.01 -33.11
CA LYS A 303 9.84 -35.44 -33.43
C LYS A 303 11.15 -35.96 -34.02
N THR A 304 11.87 -35.10 -34.74
CA THR A 304 13.13 -35.47 -35.40
C THR A 304 14.32 -35.46 -34.45
N LEU A 305 14.13 -35.05 -33.19
CA LEU A 305 15.18 -34.89 -32.18
C LEU A 305 16.33 -33.98 -32.68
N ASP A 306 15.98 -33.00 -33.52
CA ASP A 306 16.94 -32.08 -34.12
C ASP A 306 17.23 -30.94 -33.14
N LEU A 307 18.37 -31.03 -32.46
CA LEU A 307 18.77 -30.09 -31.41
C LEU A 307 19.14 -28.70 -31.96
N GLU A 308 19.32 -28.56 -33.28
CA GLU A 308 19.49 -27.26 -33.93
C GLU A 308 18.15 -26.52 -34.14
N LYS A 309 17.02 -27.12 -33.74
CA LYS A 309 15.69 -26.51 -33.83
C LYS A 309 15.15 -26.15 -32.45
N GLY A 310 14.76 -24.89 -32.29
CA GLY A 310 14.27 -24.32 -31.03
C GLY A 310 15.37 -23.58 -30.26
N SER A 311 15.02 -22.44 -29.67
CA SER A 311 15.97 -21.60 -28.93
C SER A 311 16.59 -22.33 -27.74
N LEU A 312 15.78 -23.08 -26.99
CA LEU A 312 16.23 -23.87 -25.85
C LEU A 312 17.19 -24.99 -26.27
N SER A 313 16.82 -25.80 -27.27
CA SER A 313 17.66 -26.89 -27.76
C SER A 313 19.00 -26.38 -28.28
N LYS A 314 19.03 -25.23 -28.96
CA LYS A 314 20.27 -24.60 -29.42
C LYS A 314 21.16 -24.17 -28.26
N ALA A 315 20.59 -23.56 -27.21
CA ALA A 315 21.35 -23.15 -26.03
C ALA A 315 21.95 -24.36 -25.31
N LEU A 316 21.15 -25.42 -25.12
CA LEU A 316 21.62 -26.67 -24.54
C LEU A 316 22.68 -27.35 -25.40
N LEU A 317 22.51 -27.41 -26.73
CA LEU A 317 23.51 -27.98 -27.64
C LEU A 317 24.83 -27.19 -27.63
N ALA A 318 24.74 -25.86 -27.59
CA ALA A 318 25.91 -24.99 -27.52
C ALA A 318 26.70 -25.19 -26.23
N ALA A 319 26.00 -25.41 -25.10
CA ALA A 319 26.62 -25.65 -23.80
C ALA A 319 27.09 -27.11 -23.61
N ALA A 320 26.39 -28.09 -24.20
CA ALA A 320 26.71 -29.51 -24.08
C ALA A 320 27.77 -30.00 -25.08
N GLY A 321 27.93 -29.34 -26.23
CA GLY A 321 28.79 -29.79 -27.31
C GLY A 321 28.06 -30.70 -28.33
N SER A 322 28.67 -30.86 -29.51
CA SER A 322 28.05 -31.58 -30.64
C SER A 322 27.88 -33.08 -30.40
N GLU A 323 28.60 -33.65 -29.44
CA GLU A 323 28.52 -35.06 -29.02
C GLU A 323 27.10 -35.50 -28.65
N VAL A 324 26.30 -34.62 -28.04
CA VAL A 324 24.90 -34.93 -27.70
C VAL A 324 24.04 -35.07 -28.95
N ALA A 325 24.29 -34.25 -29.97
CA ALA A 325 23.59 -34.38 -31.25
C ALA A 325 24.02 -35.63 -32.03
N ASP A 326 25.29 -36.03 -31.93
CA ASP A 326 25.79 -37.29 -32.49
C ASP A 326 25.16 -38.51 -31.79
N GLU A 327 25.04 -38.47 -30.46
CA GLU A 327 24.36 -39.49 -29.67
C GLU A 327 22.88 -39.61 -30.06
N CYS A 328 22.16 -38.49 -30.16
CA CYS A 328 20.78 -38.48 -30.66
C CYS A 328 20.65 -39.16 -32.04
N ARG A 329 21.55 -38.86 -32.99
CA ARG A 329 21.53 -39.45 -34.34
C ARG A 329 21.86 -40.95 -34.33
N ARG A 330 22.77 -41.38 -33.45
CA ARG A 330 23.25 -42.76 -33.36
C ARG A 330 22.27 -43.67 -32.65
N ASP A 331 21.76 -43.25 -31.49
CA ASP A 331 20.94 -44.09 -30.60
C ASP A 331 19.44 -43.90 -30.82
N HIS A 332 19.04 -42.77 -31.40
CA HIS A 332 17.65 -42.46 -31.72
C HIS A 332 17.49 -42.00 -33.19
N PRO A 333 17.91 -42.81 -34.18
CA PRO A 333 17.88 -42.42 -35.60
C PRO A 333 16.47 -42.16 -36.13
N SER A 334 15.44 -42.73 -35.49
CA SER A 334 14.02 -42.50 -35.79
C SER A 334 13.43 -41.29 -35.06
N GLY A 335 14.25 -40.56 -34.29
CA GLY A 335 13.82 -39.45 -33.43
C GLY A 335 13.03 -39.92 -32.21
N VAL A 336 12.07 -39.08 -31.78
CA VAL A 336 11.23 -39.32 -30.60
C VAL A 336 9.76 -39.09 -30.97
N THR A 337 8.88 -40.00 -30.55
CA THR A 337 7.44 -39.87 -30.81
C THR A 337 6.80 -38.84 -29.88
N GLU A 338 5.75 -38.16 -30.34
CA GLU A 338 5.03 -37.18 -29.51
C GLU A 338 4.43 -37.86 -28.26
N GLY A 339 4.52 -37.17 -27.14
CA GLY A 339 4.15 -37.68 -25.83
C GLY A 339 5.21 -38.58 -25.19
N ASN A 340 6.39 -38.77 -25.80
CA ASN A 340 7.48 -39.58 -25.25
C ASN A 340 8.78 -38.79 -25.02
N VAL A 341 9.71 -39.44 -24.33
CA VAL A 341 11.00 -38.89 -23.91
C VAL A 341 12.13 -39.86 -24.27
N VAL A 342 13.31 -39.35 -24.56
CA VAL A 342 14.56 -40.12 -24.70
C VAL A 342 15.66 -39.49 -23.86
N VAL A 343 16.68 -40.26 -23.45
CA VAL A 343 17.73 -39.78 -22.55
C VAL A 343 19.08 -39.99 -23.21
N THR A 344 19.94 -38.97 -23.12
CA THR A 344 21.31 -38.97 -23.63
C THR A 344 22.30 -38.57 -22.53
N SER A 345 23.60 -38.72 -22.80
CA SER A 345 24.65 -38.12 -21.99
C SER A 345 24.59 -36.58 -22.01
N ALA A 346 25.18 -35.94 -21.00
CA ALA A 346 25.13 -34.49 -20.85
C ALA A 346 26.20 -33.71 -21.64
N GLY A 347 27.11 -34.42 -22.33
CA GLY A 347 28.29 -33.80 -22.94
C GLY A 347 29.09 -32.99 -21.91
N GLN A 348 29.25 -31.69 -22.16
CA GLN A 348 29.97 -30.73 -21.31
C GLN A 348 29.11 -30.03 -20.25
N LEU A 349 27.80 -30.30 -20.18
CA LEU A 349 26.94 -29.73 -19.13
C LEU A 349 27.32 -30.28 -17.75
N LYS A 350 27.00 -29.51 -16.69
CA LYS A 350 27.23 -29.90 -15.30
C LYS A 350 26.32 -31.04 -14.82
N CYS A 351 25.24 -31.34 -15.53
CA CYS A 351 24.32 -32.42 -15.19
C CYS A 351 24.87 -33.79 -15.66
N LYS A 352 24.22 -34.89 -15.24
CA LYS A 352 24.64 -36.25 -15.60
C LYS A 352 24.03 -36.70 -16.93
N THR A 353 22.77 -36.35 -17.16
CA THR A 353 22.03 -36.71 -18.39
C THR A 353 21.10 -35.58 -18.85
N ILE A 354 20.67 -35.66 -20.11
CA ILE A 354 19.64 -34.80 -20.69
C ILE A 354 18.44 -35.66 -21.06
N CYS A 355 17.24 -35.28 -20.60
CA CYS A 355 15.99 -35.92 -20.98
C CYS A 355 15.29 -35.09 -22.06
N HIS A 356 15.30 -35.58 -23.30
CA HIS A 356 14.67 -34.92 -24.44
C HIS A 356 13.19 -35.30 -24.55
N ALA A 357 12.31 -34.36 -24.23
CA ALA A 357 10.87 -34.53 -24.20
C ALA A 357 10.19 -33.94 -25.44
N CYS A 358 9.39 -34.76 -26.15
CA CYS A 358 8.65 -34.34 -27.33
C CYS A 358 7.17 -34.16 -27.01
N LEU A 359 6.73 -32.91 -26.85
CA LEU A 359 5.31 -32.60 -26.65
C LEU A 359 4.51 -32.65 -27.96
N PRO A 360 3.26 -33.14 -27.92
CA PRO A 360 2.28 -32.90 -28.97
C PRO A 360 2.09 -31.39 -29.26
N PRO A 361 1.48 -31.01 -30.40
CA PRO A 361 1.07 -29.64 -30.65
C PRO A 361 -0.08 -29.24 -29.71
N TYR A 362 -0.13 -27.96 -29.31
CA TYR A 362 -1.23 -27.46 -28.49
C TYR A 362 -2.57 -27.62 -29.20
N ASN A 363 -3.53 -28.29 -28.54
CA ASN A 363 -4.88 -28.44 -29.04
C ASN A 363 -5.73 -27.24 -28.63
N GLN A 364 -5.94 -26.31 -29.57
CA GLN A 364 -6.75 -25.10 -29.35
C GLN A 364 -8.24 -25.39 -29.07
N SER A 365 -8.73 -26.57 -29.44
CA SER A 365 -10.13 -26.97 -29.24
C SER A 365 -10.39 -27.65 -27.90
N ASP A 366 -9.34 -28.13 -27.23
CA ASP A 366 -9.43 -28.84 -25.96
C ASP A 366 -8.19 -28.62 -25.09
N ASN A 367 -8.34 -27.74 -24.10
CA ASN A 367 -7.30 -27.40 -23.16
C ASN A 367 -6.93 -28.57 -22.24
N ASP A 368 -7.89 -29.44 -21.90
CA ASP A 368 -7.66 -30.48 -20.91
C ASP A 368 -6.80 -31.62 -21.49
N VAL A 369 -6.97 -31.94 -22.78
CA VAL A 369 -6.04 -32.84 -23.49
C VAL A 369 -4.61 -32.32 -23.43
N SER A 370 -4.42 -31.03 -23.71
CA SER A 370 -3.11 -30.38 -23.69
C SER A 370 -2.47 -30.37 -22.29
N LYS A 371 -3.27 -30.20 -21.22
CA LYS A 371 -2.79 -30.34 -19.83
C LYS A 371 -2.33 -31.77 -19.54
N LEU A 372 -3.10 -32.77 -19.98
CA LEU A 372 -2.79 -34.18 -19.78
C LEU A 372 -1.50 -34.59 -20.52
N ASP A 373 -1.26 -34.03 -21.71
CA ASP A 373 -0.02 -34.27 -22.46
C ASP A 373 1.21 -33.76 -21.70
N ILE A 374 1.16 -32.54 -21.15
CA ILE A 374 2.23 -31.98 -20.31
C ILE A 374 2.43 -32.83 -19.05
N GLN A 375 1.33 -33.17 -18.38
CA GLN A 375 1.34 -33.99 -17.17
C GLN A 375 2.01 -35.35 -17.43
N SER A 376 1.67 -36.01 -18.54
CA SER A 376 2.26 -37.29 -18.94
C SER A 376 3.75 -37.18 -19.21
N ILE A 377 4.18 -36.15 -19.96
CA ILE A 377 5.61 -35.91 -20.23
C ILE A 377 6.39 -35.65 -18.96
N VAL A 378 5.88 -34.81 -18.04
CA VAL A 378 6.55 -34.53 -16.76
C VAL A 378 6.73 -35.81 -15.96
N ILE A 379 5.70 -36.65 -15.86
CA ILE A 379 5.78 -37.94 -15.16
C ILE A 379 6.87 -38.83 -15.78
N LYS A 380 6.91 -38.96 -17.11
CA LYS A 380 7.94 -39.77 -17.81
C LYS A 380 9.36 -39.27 -17.56
N CYS A 381 9.57 -37.94 -17.55
CA CYS A 381 10.87 -37.36 -17.20
C CYS A 381 11.25 -37.70 -15.76
N LEU A 382 10.32 -37.56 -14.80
CA LEU A 382 10.58 -37.86 -13.39
C LEU A 382 10.82 -39.36 -13.14
N GLU A 383 10.13 -40.23 -13.88
CA GLU A 383 10.38 -41.68 -13.88
C GLU A 383 11.80 -42.01 -14.35
N LYS A 384 12.27 -41.37 -15.43
CA LYS A 384 13.67 -41.51 -15.88
C LYS A 384 14.68 -41.00 -14.84
N ALA A 385 14.36 -39.93 -14.12
CA ALA A 385 15.19 -39.46 -13.00
C ALA A 385 15.28 -40.53 -11.90
N ASN A 386 14.14 -41.11 -11.57
CA ASN A 386 13.98 -42.08 -10.50
C ASN A 386 14.64 -43.42 -10.82
N GLU A 387 14.53 -43.90 -12.06
CA GLU A 387 15.27 -45.07 -12.56
C GLU A 387 16.79 -44.92 -12.35
N ASN A 388 17.31 -43.70 -12.52
CA ASN A 388 18.71 -43.36 -12.30
C ASN A 388 19.03 -42.94 -10.85
N GLN A 389 18.05 -43.03 -9.93
CA GLN A 389 18.15 -42.64 -8.52
C GLN A 389 18.57 -41.19 -8.29
N TYR A 390 18.26 -40.27 -9.21
CA TYR A 390 18.59 -38.86 -9.05
C TYR A 390 17.71 -38.15 -8.02
N ASN A 391 18.32 -37.20 -7.32
CA ASN A 391 17.71 -36.37 -6.28
C ASN A 391 17.14 -35.06 -6.83
N CYS A 392 17.60 -34.59 -8.01
CA CYS A 392 17.13 -33.33 -8.58
C CYS A 392 17.05 -33.30 -10.12
N VAL A 393 16.03 -32.60 -10.63
CA VAL A 393 15.78 -32.40 -12.07
C VAL A 393 15.41 -30.95 -12.35
N ALA A 394 15.90 -30.38 -13.45
CA ALA A 394 15.47 -29.08 -13.97
C ALA A 394 14.61 -29.24 -15.22
N PHE A 395 13.47 -28.55 -15.26
CA PHE A 395 12.55 -28.48 -16.38
C PHE A 395 12.50 -27.05 -16.94
N PRO A 396 12.37 -26.87 -18.25
CA PRO A 396 11.91 -25.61 -18.81
C PRO A 396 10.39 -25.47 -18.60
N ALA A 397 9.84 -24.26 -18.80
CA ALA A 397 8.40 -24.07 -18.92
C ALA A 397 7.85 -24.75 -20.21
N LEU A 398 7.53 -26.04 -20.10
CA LEU A 398 7.21 -26.94 -21.21
C LEU A 398 6.08 -26.41 -22.11
N GLY A 399 6.35 -26.35 -23.41
CA GLY A 399 5.37 -25.98 -24.44
C GLY A 399 5.14 -24.47 -24.65
N THR A 400 5.58 -23.60 -23.72
CA THR A 400 5.31 -22.14 -23.76
C THR A 400 5.99 -21.40 -24.91
N LEU A 401 7.11 -21.93 -25.41
CA LEU A 401 7.86 -21.35 -26.52
C LEU A 401 7.35 -21.91 -27.86
N TYR A 402 8.10 -22.85 -28.45
CA TYR A 402 7.91 -23.37 -29.81
C TYR A 402 6.53 -24.00 -30.10
N LYS A 403 5.76 -24.37 -29.07
CA LYS A 403 4.46 -25.07 -29.20
C LYS A 403 3.25 -24.22 -28.82
N ASN A 404 3.45 -22.95 -28.42
CA ASN A 404 2.41 -21.98 -28.08
C ASN A 404 1.37 -22.46 -27.05
N TYR A 405 1.78 -23.30 -26.09
CA TYR A 405 0.91 -23.64 -24.97
C TYR A 405 0.70 -22.37 -24.10
N PRO A 406 -0.54 -22.05 -23.70
CA PRO A 406 -0.78 -20.94 -22.78
C PRO A 406 -0.09 -21.17 -21.43
N ALA A 407 0.48 -20.12 -20.84
CA ALA A 407 1.24 -20.20 -19.59
C ALA A 407 0.48 -20.90 -18.44
N GLN A 408 -0.82 -20.62 -18.30
CA GLN A 408 -1.69 -21.24 -17.29
C GLN A 408 -1.82 -22.76 -17.49
N ILE A 409 -1.99 -23.20 -18.74
CA ILE A 409 -2.11 -24.61 -19.11
C ILE A 409 -0.80 -25.35 -18.83
N THR A 410 0.33 -24.72 -19.14
CA THR A 410 1.66 -25.25 -18.80
C THR A 410 1.83 -25.40 -17.29
N ALA A 411 1.54 -24.36 -16.51
CA ALA A 411 1.70 -24.39 -15.06
C ALA A 411 0.86 -25.48 -14.40
N GLU A 412 -0.43 -25.57 -14.75
CA GLU A 412 -1.34 -26.62 -14.28
C GLU A 412 -0.84 -28.02 -14.63
N GLY A 413 -0.51 -28.25 -15.90
CA GLY A 413 -0.08 -29.57 -16.37
C GLY A 413 1.22 -30.02 -15.70
N MET A 414 2.21 -29.13 -15.59
CA MET A 414 3.49 -29.46 -14.99
C MET A 414 3.37 -29.77 -13.49
N LEU A 415 2.70 -28.91 -12.73
CA LEU A 415 2.56 -29.09 -11.27
C LEU A 415 1.66 -30.29 -10.92
N LYS A 416 0.62 -30.58 -11.72
CA LYS A 416 -0.15 -31.83 -11.61
C LYS A 416 0.72 -33.06 -11.89
N GLY A 417 1.60 -33.00 -12.88
CA GLY A 417 2.56 -34.07 -13.19
C GLY A 417 3.49 -34.37 -12.02
N VAL A 418 4.10 -33.35 -11.41
CA VAL A 418 4.95 -33.50 -10.21
C VAL A 418 4.15 -34.11 -9.06
N ASN A 419 2.93 -33.63 -8.81
CA ASN A 419 2.06 -34.14 -7.73
C ASN A 419 1.67 -35.61 -7.95
N GLN A 420 1.28 -35.99 -9.16
CA GLN A 420 0.92 -37.36 -9.47
C GLN A 420 2.12 -38.29 -9.31
N PHE A 421 3.28 -37.92 -9.87
CA PHE A 421 4.51 -38.70 -9.72
C PHE A 421 4.87 -38.89 -8.24
N SER A 422 4.85 -37.80 -7.46
CA SER A 422 5.18 -37.81 -6.04
C SER A 422 4.27 -38.74 -5.22
N LYS A 423 2.98 -38.84 -5.59
CA LYS A 423 2.01 -39.77 -4.97
C LYS A 423 2.21 -41.22 -5.40
N SER A 424 2.55 -41.47 -6.66
CA SER A 424 2.74 -42.83 -7.17
C SER A 424 4.11 -43.43 -6.84
N HIS A 425 5.12 -42.60 -6.54
CA HIS A 425 6.50 -43.01 -6.27
C HIS A 425 7.00 -42.49 -4.91
N THR A 426 6.33 -42.89 -3.81
CA THR A 426 6.65 -42.42 -2.45
C THR A 426 8.06 -42.77 -1.96
N GLN A 427 8.67 -43.82 -2.50
CA GLN A 427 10.04 -44.23 -2.19
C GLN A 427 11.11 -43.61 -3.11
N SER A 428 10.74 -42.66 -3.97
CA SER A 428 11.69 -41.99 -4.86
C SER A 428 12.81 -41.26 -4.09
N SER A 429 14.03 -41.32 -4.62
CA SER A 429 15.15 -40.50 -4.14
C SER A 429 14.98 -39.02 -4.53
N LEU A 430 14.11 -38.70 -5.49
CA LEU A 430 13.89 -37.35 -5.97
C LEU A 430 13.39 -36.43 -4.86
N LYS A 431 14.18 -35.39 -4.56
CA LYS A 431 13.88 -34.38 -3.52
C LYS A 431 13.56 -33.02 -4.10
N ARG A 432 14.04 -32.71 -5.31
CA ARG A 432 13.95 -31.35 -5.88
C ARG A 432 13.56 -31.37 -7.34
N VAL A 433 12.57 -30.56 -7.70
CA VAL A 433 12.23 -30.23 -9.08
C VAL A 433 12.38 -28.73 -9.26
N ILE A 434 13.19 -28.33 -10.23
CA ILE A 434 13.39 -26.92 -10.60
C ILE A 434 12.65 -26.67 -11.91
N ILE A 435 11.83 -25.63 -11.97
CA ILE A 435 11.19 -25.15 -13.20
C ILE A 435 11.84 -23.81 -13.54
N VAL A 436 12.57 -23.81 -14.64
CA VAL A 436 13.35 -22.68 -15.15
C VAL A 436 12.54 -22.00 -16.26
N ILE A 437 12.21 -20.73 -16.03
CA ILE A 437 11.52 -19.87 -16.98
C ILE A 437 12.59 -19.20 -17.84
N TYR A 438 12.64 -19.60 -19.11
CA TYR A 438 13.67 -19.24 -20.07
C TYR A 438 13.15 -18.18 -21.07
N GLY A 439 13.89 -17.07 -21.24
CA GLY A 439 13.62 -16.02 -22.24
C GLY A 439 12.91 -14.76 -21.71
N ASP A 440 12.76 -13.76 -22.59
CA ASP A 440 12.37 -12.38 -22.23
C ASP A 440 10.89 -12.22 -21.82
N GLN A 441 10.03 -13.20 -22.10
CA GLN A 441 8.59 -13.17 -21.76
C GLN A 441 8.28 -13.87 -20.42
N HIS A 442 9.16 -13.71 -19.43
CA HIS A 442 9.06 -14.43 -18.16
C HIS A 442 7.88 -14.01 -17.28
N ALA A 443 7.43 -12.75 -17.31
CA ALA A 443 6.45 -12.22 -16.35
C ALA A 443 5.10 -12.99 -16.34
N GLY A 444 4.54 -13.27 -17.52
CA GLY A 444 3.27 -14.00 -17.63
C GLY A 444 3.39 -15.46 -17.21
N ILE A 445 4.51 -16.11 -17.55
CA ILE A 445 4.81 -17.50 -17.18
C ILE A 445 5.03 -17.60 -15.67
N SER A 446 5.83 -16.69 -15.11
CA SER A 446 6.09 -16.60 -13.66
C SER A 446 4.78 -16.44 -12.89
N LYS A 447 3.90 -15.54 -13.33
CA LYS A 447 2.59 -15.35 -12.69
C LYS A 447 1.76 -16.63 -12.69
N ALA A 448 1.65 -17.32 -13.84
CA ALA A 448 0.88 -18.56 -13.94
C ALA A 448 1.39 -19.66 -12.98
N PHE A 449 2.71 -19.85 -12.87
CA PHE A 449 3.29 -20.79 -11.91
C PHE A 449 3.09 -20.36 -10.45
N VAL A 450 3.17 -19.06 -10.15
CA VAL A 450 2.89 -18.54 -8.80
C VAL A 450 1.43 -18.77 -8.42
N ASP A 451 0.49 -18.46 -9.32
CA ASP A 451 -0.94 -18.65 -9.10
C ASP A 451 -1.26 -20.13 -8.88
N GLU A 452 -0.81 -21.02 -9.78
CA GLU A 452 -1.08 -22.46 -9.67
C GLU A 452 -0.41 -23.10 -8.45
N SER A 453 0.80 -22.64 -8.07
CA SER A 453 1.47 -23.15 -6.86
C SER A 453 0.69 -22.89 -5.58
N ALA A 454 -0.27 -21.94 -5.56
CA ALA A 454 -1.16 -21.75 -4.43
C ALA A 454 -2.00 -23.02 -4.13
N SER A 455 -2.35 -23.81 -5.16
CA SER A 455 -3.09 -25.07 -5.03
C SER A 455 -2.30 -26.18 -4.32
N TYR A 456 -0.96 -26.07 -4.25
CA TYR A 456 -0.07 -27.11 -3.72
C TYR A 456 0.67 -26.72 -2.45
N ARG A 457 0.68 -25.44 -2.07
CA ARG A 457 1.31 -24.91 -0.85
C ARG A 457 0.62 -25.34 0.46
N GLY A 458 -0.11 -26.46 0.40
CA GLY A 458 -1.13 -26.84 1.37
C GLY A 458 -2.33 -25.91 1.22
N ALA A 459 -3.53 -26.47 1.15
CA ALA A 459 -4.67 -25.73 1.68
C ALA A 459 -4.37 -25.48 3.17
N CYS A 460 -3.69 -24.37 3.48
CA CYS A 460 -4.27 -23.54 4.51
C CYS A 460 -5.69 -23.27 3.98
N SER A 461 -6.70 -23.87 4.61
CA SER A 461 -7.87 -23.06 4.92
C SER A 461 -7.30 -21.69 5.26
N GLY A 462 -7.62 -20.65 4.48
CA GLY A 462 -7.19 -19.30 4.83
C GLY A 462 -7.36 -19.15 6.34
N PRO A 463 -6.37 -18.57 7.04
CA PRO A 463 -6.27 -18.62 8.49
C PRO A 463 -7.66 -18.49 9.12
N GLU A 464 -7.97 -19.39 10.05
CA GLU A 464 -9.33 -19.52 10.56
C GLU A 464 -9.83 -18.17 11.10
N ARG A 465 -11.10 -17.83 10.81
CA ARG A 465 -11.72 -16.65 11.44
C ARG A 465 -11.55 -16.72 12.95
N GLY A 466 -11.31 -15.58 13.57
CA GLY A 466 -10.98 -15.51 14.99
C GLY A 466 -9.51 -15.71 15.33
N THR A 467 -8.60 -15.83 14.35
CA THR A 467 -7.16 -15.97 14.60
C THR A 467 -6.36 -14.69 14.26
N GLN A 468 -5.24 -14.46 14.95
CA GLN A 468 -4.35 -13.33 14.63
C GLN A 468 -3.83 -13.38 13.19
N GLU A 469 -3.55 -14.59 12.70
CA GLU A 469 -3.06 -14.79 11.34
C GLU A 469 -4.11 -14.38 10.30
N PHE A 470 -5.40 -14.60 10.59
CA PHE A 470 -6.50 -14.11 9.76
C PHE A 470 -6.51 -12.59 9.66
N CYS A 471 -6.30 -11.92 10.79
CA CYS A 471 -6.21 -10.47 10.81
C CYS A 471 -4.99 -9.94 10.04
N ARG A 472 -3.81 -10.58 10.17
CA ARG A 472 -2.60 -10.18 9.43
C ARG A 472 -2.81 -10.25 7.92
N GLN A 473 -3.48 -11.29 7.42
CA GLN A 473 -3.71 -11.45 5.98
C GLN A 473 -4.72 -10.44 5.42
N LEU A 474 -5.80 -10.14 6.16
CA LEU A 474 -6.81 -9.18 5.71
C LEU A 474 -6.26 -7.75 5.55
N TYR A 475 -5.25 -7.36 6.33
CA TYR A 475 -4.61 -6.06 6.19
C TYR A 475 -3.96 -5.84 4.81
N HIS A 476 -3.43 -6.89 4.18
CA HIS A 476 -2.71 -6.81 2.92
C HIS A 476 -3.58 -6.98 1.67
N ARG A 477 -4.88 -7.21 1.84
CA ARG A 477 -5.79 -7.47 0.72
C ARG A 477 -6.16 -6.15 0.02
N GLU A 478 -6.20 -6.19 -1.31
CA GLU A 478 -6.76 -5.08 -2.10
C GLU A 478 -8.21 -4.82 -1.69
N LEU A 479 -8.59 -3.54 -1.58
CA LEU A 479 -9.93 -3.13 -1.14
C LEU A 479 -10.90 -3.16 -2.32
N HIS A 480 -12.04 -3.82 -2.14
CA HIS A 480 -13.13 -3.87 -3.11
C HIS A 480 -14.45 -3.43 -2.46
N PRO A 481 -15.37 -2.81 -3.22
CA PRO A 481 -16.74 -2.60 -2.75
C PRO A 481 -17.41 -3.92 -2.35
N PRO A 482 -18.41 -3.90 -1.44
CA PRO A 482 -19.18 -5.09 -1.10
C PRO A 482 -19.94 -5.65 -2.30
N GLU A 483 -20.01 -6.98 -2.42
CA GLU A 483 -20.65 -7.66 -3.57
C GLU A 483 -22.12 -7.30 -3.79
N TYR A 484 -22.82 -6.88 -2.73
CA TYR A 484 -24.22 -6.49 -2.79
C TYR A 484 -24.44 -5.05 -3.29
N TRP A 485 -23.38 -4.27 -3.52
CA TRP A 485 -23.48 -2.94 -4.12
C TRP A 485 -23.88 -3.02 -5.60
N THR A 486 -24.50 -1.95 -6.10
CA THR A 486 -25.08 -1.92 -7.46
C THR A 486 -24.40 -0.92 -8.38
N GLU A 487 -23.96 0.22 -7.85
CA GLU A 487 -23.28 1.27 -8.61
C GLU A 487 -21.78 0.97 -8.73
N PHE A 488 -21.13 0.68 -7.61
CA PHE A 488 -19.70 0.35 -7.56
C PHE A 488 -19.55 -1.14 -7.31
N THR A 489 -19.33 -1.89 -8.39
CA THR A 489 -19.29 -3.36 -8.36
C THR A 489 -17.95 -3.89 -7.84
N SER A 490 -17.98 -5.07 -7.22
CA SER A 490 -16.83 -5.67 -6.52
C SER A 490 -15.76 -6.28 -7.43
N ASP A 491 -16.01 -6.42 -8.73
CA ASP A 491 -15.03 -6.86 -9.74
C ASP A 491 -13.88 -5.85 -9.93
N LYS A 492 -14.10 -4.60 -9.52
CA LYS A 492 -13.13 -3.51 -9.56
C LYS A 492 -12.76 -3.09 -8.14
N SER A 493 -11.52 -2.65 -7.95
CA SER A 493 -11.06 -2.17 -6.65
C SER A 493 -11.62 -0.79 -6.31
N VAL A 494 -11.64 -0.46 -5.02
CA VAL A 494 -12.05 0.86 -4.54
C VAL A 494 -11.21 1.97 -5.18
N LYS A 495 -9.92 1.72 -5.39
CA LYS A 495 -8.99 2.62 -6.08
C LYS A 495 -9.43 2.93 -7.50
N PHE A 496 -9.91 1.93 -8.24
CA PHE A 496 -10.45 2.13 -9.58
C PHE A 496 -11.70 3.03 -9.54
N TRP A 497 -12.65 2.74 -8.65
CA TRP A 497 -13.89 3.52 -8.60
C TRP A 497 -13.66 4.98 -8.21
N LYS A 498 -12.67 5.26 -7.37
CA LYS A 498 -12.29 6.63 -7.01
C LYS A 498 -11.72 7.45 -8.15
N THR A 499 -11.13 6.83 -9.17
CA THR A 499 -10.65 7.59 -10.34
C THR A 499 -11.79 7.94 -11.30
N GLU A 500 -12.92 7.23 -11.21
CA GLU A 500 -14.05 7.35 -12.14
C GLU A 500 -15.21 8.22 -11.61
N CYS A 501 -15.20 8.62 -10.34
CA CYS A 501 -16.30 9.39 -9.73
C CYS A 501 -15.83 10.72 -9.13
N ASP A 502 -16.73 11.70 -9.16
CA ASP A 502 -16.51 13.00 -8.52
C ASP A 502 -16.52 12.86 -6.99
N GLU A 503 -15.68 13.66 -6.31
CA GLU A 503 -15.58 13.69 -4.86
C GLU A 503 -16.95 13.96 -4.19
N GLY A 504 -17.35 13.09 -3.27
CA GLY A 504 -18.62 13.20 -2.54
C GLY A 504 -19.85 12.66 -3.28
N TYR A 505 -19.68 12.05 -4.46
CA TYR A 505 -20.74 11.33 -5.14
C TYR A 505 -21.27 10.16 -4.30
N HIS A 506 -22.59 10.04 -4.21
CA HIS A 506 -23.25 9.00 -3.44
C HIS A 506 -24.62 8.64 -4.03
N LYS A 507 -25.04 7.41 -3.80
CA LYS A 507 -26.34 6.89 -4.23
C LYS A 507 -27.07 6.20 -3.08
N LEU A 508 -28.37 6.49 -2.96
CA LEU A 508 -29.27 5.74 -2.08
C LEU A 508 -30.00 4.68 -2.90
N VAL A 509 -29.80 3.42 -2.54
CA VAL A 509 -30.35 2.26 -3.24
C VAL A 509 -31.36 1.56 -2.35
N ASP A 510 -32.55 1.29 -2.87
CA ASP A 510 -33.57 0.55 -2.12
C ASP A 510 -33.09 -0.90 -1.93
N VAL A 511 -33.12 -1.37 -0.69
CA VAL A 511 -32.62 -2.71 -0.35
C VAL A 511 -33.65 -3.78 -0.72
N ASP A 512 -33.18 -5.02 -0.91
CA ASP A 512 -34.07 -6.15 -1.13
C ASP A 512 -34.96 -6.45 0.11
N SER A 513 -35.99 -7.29 -0.10
CA SER A 513 -36.95 -7.63 0.95
C SER A 513 -36.32 -8.30 2.18
N SER A 514 -35.27 -9.10 2.00
CA SER A 514 -34.60 -9.82 3.09
C SER A 514 -33.79 -8.86 3.96
N THR A 515 -33.05 -7.95 3.34
CA THR A 515 -32.29 -6.88 4.01
C THR A 515 -33.23 -5.92 4.73
N HIS A 516 -34.34 -5.52 4.09
CA HIS A 516 -35.36 -4.68 4.73
C HIS A 516 -35.91 -5.33 6.00
N LYS A 517 -36.32 -6.60 5.93
CA LYS A 517 -36.84 -7.35 7.09
C LYS A 517 -35.80 -7.50 8.21
N ALA A 518 -34.53 -7.72 7.86
CA ALA A 518 -33.45 -7.82 8.84
C ALA A 518 -33.26 -6.50 9.60
N VAL A 519 -33.22 -5.37 8.90
CA VAL A 519 -33.10 -4.04 9.49
C VAL A 519 -34.35 -3.67 10.32
N GLU A 520 -35.55 -3.95 9.80
CA GLU A 520 -36.80 -3.71 10.53
C GLU A 520 -36.85 -4.51 11.84
N LYS A 521 -36.48 -5.80 11.80
CA LYS A 521 -36.40 -6.64 12.99
C LYS A 521 -35.38 -6.09 13.99
N LEU A 522 -34.24 -5.56 13.53
CA LEU A 522 -33.24 -4.94 14.39
C LEU A 522 -33.79 -3.70 15.11
N VAL A 523 -34.53 -2.85 14.39
CA VAL A 523 -35.23 -1.68 14.97
C VAL A 523 -36.23 -2.12 16.04
N GLN A 524 -37.05 -3.13 15.75
CA GLN A 524 -38.10 -3.62 16.66
C GLN A 524 -37.54 -4.34 17.89
N SER A 525 -36.52 -5.19 17.73
CA SER A 525 -35.93 -5.97 18.83
C SER A 525 -35.11 -5.13 19.80
N THR A 526 -34.57 -4.00 19.35
CA THR A 526 -33.80 -3.06 20.18
C THR A 526 -34.65 -1.89 20.72
N TRP A 527 -35.96 -1.92 20.42
CA TRP A 527 -36.93 -0.95 20.91
C TRP A 527 -37.40 -1.28 22.34
N GLN A 528 -37.44 -0.25 23.19
CA GLN A 528 -37.76 -0.33 24.62
C GLN A 528 -38.80 0.73 24.96
N SER A 529 -40.08 0.44 24.68
CA SER A 529 -41.20 1.38 24.82
C SER A 529 -41.29 2.00 26.22
N GLN A 530 -40.98 1.22 27.27
CA GLN A 530 -40.98 1.67 28.66
C GLN A 530 -39.96 2.77 28.96
N LYS A 531 -38.92 2.93 28.13
CA LYS A 531 -37.87 3.96 28.30
C LYS A 531 -38.12 5.23 27.47
N VAL A 532 -39.20 5.28 26.68
CA VAL A 532 -39.55 6.45 25.88
C VAL A 532 -39.81 7.65 26.79
N GLY A 533 -39.27 8.82 26.43
CA GLY A 533 -39.43 10.04 27.21
C GLY A 533 -38.55 10.11 28.48
N GLN A 534 -37.79 9.06 28.80
CA GLN A 534 -36.89 9.08 29.96
C GLN A 534 -35.53 9.74 29.63
N GLY A 535 -35.04 10.54 30.58
CA GLY A 535 -33.75 11.23 30.47
C GLY A 535 -33.85 12.61 29.82
N ARG A 536 -32.77 13.39 29.97
CA ARG A 536 -32.68 14.79 29.52
C ARG A 536 -32.89 14.96 28.00
N ASP A 537 -32.44 13.98 27.22
CA ASP A 537 -32.50 14.06 25.76
C ASP A 537 -33.86 13.68 25.18
N ALA A 538 -34.70 13.00 25.96
CA ALA A 538 -36.02 12.55 25.54
C ALA A 538 -37.15 13.57 25.80
N LYS A 539 -36.82 14.79 26.23
CA LYS A 539 -37.81 15.84 26.54
C LYS A 539 -38.83 16.00 25.40
N GLY A 540 -40.12 15.98 25.76
CA GLY A 540 -41.27 16.10 24.87
C GLY A 540 -41.73 14.81 24.18
N LEU A 541 -40.96 13.70 24.26
CA LEU A 541 -41.34 12.45 23.57
C LEU A 541 -42.48 11.70 24.28
N SER A 542 -42.56 11.74 25.61
CA SER A 542 -43.64 11.07 26.36
C SER A 542 -45.02 11.61 26.03
N GLU A 543 -45.13 12.89 25.67
CA GLU A 543 -46.37 13.57 25.28
C GLU A 543 -46.95 13.01 23.98
N LEU A 544 -46.09 12.48 23.10
CA LEU A 544 -46.53 11.91 21.83
C LEU A 544 -47.27 10.58 21.98
N LYS A 545 -47.14 9.85 23.10
CA LYS A 545 -47.86 8.57 23.35
C LYS A 545 -47.79 7.60 22.15
N TYR A 546 -46.59 7.30 21.68
CA TYR A 546 -46.33 6.26 20.67
C TYR A 546 -45.72 5.05 21.38
N SER A 547 -46.05 3.86 20.89
CA SER A 547 -45.64 2.59 21.49
C SER A 547 -44.59 1.85 20.67
N SER A 548 -44.41 2.23 19.39
CA SER A 548 -43.51 1.54 18.47
C SER A 548 -42.97 2.45 17.36
N LEU A 549 -41.96 1.95 16.64
CA LEU A 549 -41.44 2.54 15.41
C LEU A 549 -41.85 1.67 14.23
N LYS A 550 -42.61 2.23 13.29
CA LYS A 550 -42.96 1.57 12.04
C LYS A 550 -41.95 1.96 10.95
N VAL A 551 -41.12 1.01 10.54
CA VAL A 551 -40.19 1.21 9.42
C VAL A 551 -41.00 1.34 8.12
N LEU A 552 -40.69 2.38 7.34
CA LEU A 552 -41.35 2.67 6.07
C LEU A 552 -40.43 2.37 4.89
N LYS A 553 -39.14 2.68 5.04
CA LYS A 553 -38.16 2.53 3.98
C LYS A 553 -36.79 2.25 4.57
N VAL A 554 -36.04 1.37 3.92
CA VAL A 554 -34.62 1.13 4.19
C VAL A 554 -33.87 1.32 2.87
N GLN A 555 -32.88 2.19 2.87
CA GLN A 555 -32.04 2.45 1.69
C GLN A 555 -30.59 2.27 2.07
N ARG A 556 -29.82 1.53 1.27
CA ARG A 556 -28.38 1.41 1.40
C ARG A 556 -27.71 2.64 0.81
N LEU A 557 -26.74 3.19 1.53
CA LEU A 557 -25.81 4.18 1.00
C LEU A 557 -24.69 3.47 0.26
N GLU A 558 -24.48 3.85 -1.00
CA GLU A 558 -23.30 3.51 -1.78
C GLU A 558 -22.52 4.82 -2.00
N ASN A 559 -21.44 4.99 -1.23
CA ASN A 559 -20.55 6.14 -1.30
C ASN A 559 -19.11 5.62 -1.18
N ILE A 560 -18.38 5.66 -2.30
CA ILE A 560 -17.05 5.04 -2.38
C ILE A 560 -16.01 5.76 -1.54
N ASP A 561 -16.07 7.09 -1.41
CA ASP A 561 -15.13 7.88 -0.62
C ASP A 561 -15.26 7.58 0.88
N VAL A 562 -16.50 7.55 1.37
CA VAL A 562 -16.78 7.24 2.77
C VAL A 562 -16.46 5.77 3.06
N TYR A 563 -16.68 4.87 2.10
CA TYR A 563 -16.35 3.45 2.24
C TYR A 563 -14.84 3.16 2.17
N GLU A 564 -14.08 3.86 1.35
CA GLU A 564 -12.62 3.74 1.30
C GLU A 564 -11.99 4.13 2.63
N ASN A 565 -12.34 5.31 3.14
CA ASN A 565 -11.86 5.81 4.43
C ASN A 565 -12.19 4.82 5.55
N TYR A 566 -13.43 4.32 5.57
CA TYR A 566 -13.87 3.28 6.48
C TYR A 566 -13.05 1.99 6.35
N SER A 567 -12.84 1.53 5.12
CA SER A 567 -12.11 0.28 4.83
C SER A 567 -10.64 0.38 5.22
N HIS A 568 -10.00 1.54 5.05
CA HIS A 568 -8.66 1.78 5.56
C HIS A 568 -8.60 1.79 7.09
N PHE A 569 -9.59 2.39 7.77
CA PHE A 569 -9.66 2.29 9.23
C PHE A 569 -9.80 0.83 9.67
N ARG A 570 -10.68 0.08 9.01
CA ARG A 570 -10.91 -1.34 9.25
C ARG A 570 -9.63 -2.17 9.05
N ALA A 571 -8.88 -1.92 7.98
CA ALA A 571 -7.59 -2.56 7.71
C ALA A 571 -6.57 -2.26 8.82
N ARG A 572 -6.50 -1.02 9.33
CA ARG A 572 -5.62 -0.68 10.46
C ARG A 572 -5.97 -1.46 11.73
N LEU A 573 -7.24 -1.71 11.99
CA LEU A 573 -7.65 -2.54 13.13
C LEU A 573 -7.29 -4.00 12.94
N PHE A 574 -7.37 -4.54 11.72
CA PHE A 574 -6.86 -5.87 11.42
C PHE A 574 -5.35 -5.97 11.64
N HIS A 575 -4.59 -4.97 11.21
CA HIS A 575 -3.15 -4.91 11.48
C HIS A 575 -2.88 -4.88 12.99
N LYS A 576 -3.55 -4.00 13.73
CA LYS A 576 -3.43 -3.90 15.19
C LYS A 576 -3.80 -5.22 15.87
N SER A 577 -4.90 -5.85 15.48
CA SER A 577 -5.35 -7.13 16.04
C SER A 577 -4.41 -8.29 15.69
N GLY A 578 -3.82 -8.29 14.50
CA GLY A 578 -2.76 -9.22 14.11
C GLY A 578 -1.50 -9.06 14.96
N ASP A 579 -1.19 -7.85 15.42
CA ASP A 579 0.00 -7.55 16.22
C ASP A 579 -0.20 -7.84 17.72
N ILE A 580 -1.29 -7.34 18.31
CA ILE A 580 -1.51 -7.36 19.77
C ILE A 580 -2.53 -8.40 20.25
N GLY A 581 -3.15 -9.13 19.31
CA GLY A 581 -4.18 -10.11 19.59
C GLY A 581 -5.59 -9.70 19.19
N ILE A 582 -6.45 -10.71 19.11
CA ILE A 582 -7.88 -10.54 18.83
C ILE A 582 -8.50 -9.73 19.95
N PHE A 583 -9.29 -8.71 19.59
CA PHE A 583 -9.90 -7.87 20.60
C PHE A 583 -10.98 -8.65 21.36
N GLU A 584 -10.94 -8.50 22.68
CA GLU A 584 -11.99 -9.02 23.55
C GLU A 584 -13.34 -8.41 23.17
N GLN A 585 -14.36 -9.26 23.14
CA GLN A 585 -15.73 -8.82 22.87
C GLN A 585 -16.27 -8.05 24.07
N LEU A 586 -17.19 -7.11 23.85
CA LEU A 586 -17.76 -6.30 24.94
C LEU A 586 -18.33 -7.17 26.07
N SER A 587 -18.94 -8.31 25.76
CA SER A 587 -19.52 -9.22 26.75
C SER A 587 -18.48 -9.96 27.61
N SER A 588 -17.24 -10.09 27.14
CA SER A 588 -16.15 -10.75 27.88
C SER A 588 -15.33 -9.78 28.74
N LEU A 589 -15.46 -8.47 28.52
CA LEU A 589 -14.77 -7.47 29.33
C LEU A 589 -15.26 -7.48 30.79
N SER A 590 -14.30 -7.40 31.71
CA SER A 590 -14.60 -7.30 33.14
C SER A 590 -15.56 -6.15 33.43
N GLN A 591 -16.58 -6.41 34.27
CA GLN A 591 -17.65 -5.48 34.65
C GLN A 591 -18.63 -5.07 33.54
N SER A 592 -18.53 -5.60 32.31
CA SER A 592 -19.53 -5.33 31.26
C SER A 592 -20.93 -5.81 31.66
N THR A 593 -21.97 -5.08 31.27
CA THR A 593 -23.36 -5.50 31.50
C THR A 593 -23.87 -6.49 30.44
N GLY A 594 -23.02 -6.92 29.50
CA GLY A 594 -23.32 -7.96 28.51
C GLY A 594 -23.07 -7.54 27.06
N ASP A 595 -23.57 -8.37 26.15
CA ASP A 595 -23.36 -8.22 24.70
C ASP A 595 -24.12 -7.03 24.09
N ILE A 596 -23.70 -6.57 22.90
CA ILE A 596 -24.32 -5.47 22.17
C ILE A 596 -25.70 -5.91 21.66
N ALA A 597 -26.74 -5.14 21.96
CA ALA A 597 -28.14 -5.49 21.69
C ALA A 597 -28.42 -5.71 20.20
N THR A 598 -27.78 -4.95 19.31
CA THR A 598 -27.89 -5.15 17.87
C THR A 598 -27.28 -6.49 17.45
N THR A 599 -26.07 -6.81 17.91
CA THR A 599 -25.38 -8.07 17.63
C THR A 599 -26.14 -9.27 18.17
N LYS A 600 -26.64 -9.20 19.40
CA LYS A 600 -27.48 -10.25 20.02
C LYS A 600 -28.78 -10.49 19.25
N SER A 601 -29.33 -9.47 18.61
CA SER A 601 -30.60 -9.56 17.88
C SER A 601 -30.45 -10.13 16.46
N LEU A 602 -29.24 -10.13 15.91
CA LEU A 602 -28.92 -10.72 14.60
C LEU A 602 -28.69 -12.22 14.74
N LYS A 603 -29.43 -13.01 13.95
CA LYS A 603 -29.18 -14.45 13.83
C LYS A 603 -27.87 -14.71 13.08
N GLU A 604 -27.24 -15.87 13.30
CA GLU A 604 -26.00 -16.27 12.61
C GLU A 604 -26.12 -16.28 11.08
N ASP A 605 -27.29 -16.66 10.56
CA ASP A 605 -27.57 -16.73 9.12
C ASP A 605 -27.99 -15.37 8.51
N SER A 606 -28.07 -14.31 9.32
CA SER A 606 -28.49 -12.99 8.87
C SER A 606 -27.52 -12.40 7.85
N ILE A 607 -28.04 -11.85 6.75
CA ILE A 607 -27.24 -11.14 5.74
C ILE A 607 -26.41 -10.00 6.33
N LEU A 608 -26.93 -9.32 7.36
CA LEU A 608 -26.22 -8.24 8.05
C LEU A 608 -25.02 -8.76 8.87
N LYS A 609 -25.05 -10.02 9.32
CA LYS A 609 -23.99 -10.58 10.17
C LYS A 609 -22.84 -11.19 9.37
N LYS A 610 -23.10 -11.71 8.16
CA LYS A 610 -22.10 -12.39 7.30
C LYS A 610 -20.85 -11.54 7.01
N GLU A 611 -21.06 -10.24 6.88
CA GLU A 611 -20.06 -9.26 6.48
C GLU A 611 -19.38 -8.55 7.65
N LEU A 612 -19.74 -8.90 8.90
CA LEU A 612 -19.14 -8.32 10.10
C LEU A 612 -17.94 -9.15 10.57
N TYR A 613 -16.90 -8.45 11.03
CA TYR A 613 -15.69 -9.05 11.57
C TYR A 613 -15.65 -8.89 13.10
N PRO A 614 -16.03 -9.94 13.86
CA PRO A 614 -15.98 -9.90 15.31
C PRO A 614 -14.56 -9.67 15.84
N GLU A 615 -13.53 -10.09 15.10
CA GLU A 615 -12.12 -9.99 15.50
C GLU A 615 -11.67 -8.55 15.80
N ILE A 616 -12.33 -7.58 15.16
CA ILE A 616 -12.06 -6.15 15.29
C ILE A 616 -13.21 -5.39 15.98
N ASN A 617 -14.15 -6.10 16.62
CA ASN A 617 -15.39 -5.57 17.17
C ASN A 617 -16.15 -4.69 16.14
N GLU A 618 -16.39 -5.22 14.93
CA GLU A 618 -17.22 -4.55 13.92
C GLU A 618 -18.71 -4.85 14.17
N HIS A 619 -19.51 -3.82 14.41
CA HIS A 619 -20.92 -3.97 14.76
C HIS A 619 -21.80 -2.95 14.01
N PHE A 620 -23.07 -3.29 13.86
CA PHE A 620 -24.09 -2.33 13.48
C PHE A 620 -24.63 -1.59 14.71
N LEU A 621 -24.65 -0.26 14.66
CA LEU A 621 -25.20 0.61 15.71
C LEU A 621 -26.07 1.71 15.10
N PHE A 622 -27.01 2.24 15.87
CA PHE A 622 -27.91 3.29 15.41
C PHE A 622 -27.34 4.70 15.65
N HIS A 623 -27.59 5.60 14.71
CA HIS A 623 -27.34 7.02 14.85
C HIS A 623 -28.59 7.82 14.46
N GLY A 624 -29.20 8.49 15.44
CA GLY A 624 -30.34 9.38 15.18
C GLY A 624 -29.87 10.69 14.54
N THR A 625 -30.57 11.16 13.51
CA THR A 625 -30.20 12.39 12.79
C THR A 625 -31.40 13.29 12.56
N LYS A 626 -31.17 14.61 12.63
CA LYS A 626 -32.17 15.62 12.29
C LYS A 626 -32.38 15.72 10.77
N PRO A 627 -33.53 16.26 10.31
CA PRO A 627 -33.85 16.42 8.89
C PRO A 627 -32.81 17.22 8.08
N ASP A 628 -32.17 18.22 8.69
CA ASP A 628 -31.21 19.07 7.97
C ASP A 628 -29.78 18.49 7.95
N THR A 629 -29.52 17.45 8.76
CA THR A 629 -28.17 16.88 8.92
C THR A 629 -27.96 15.64 8.05
N TYR A 630 -28.99 14.83 7.81
CA TYR A 630 -28.78 13.52 7.18
C TYR A 630 -28.17 13.63 5.78
N LYS A 631 -28.53 14.65 4.99
CA LYS A 631 -27.97 14.87 3.65
C LYS A 631 -26.45 15.08 3.67
N LYS A 632 -25.94 15.77 4.70
CA LYS A 632 -24.49 15.97 4.89
C LYS A 632 -23.81 14.64 5.22
N ILE A 633 -24.44 13.82 6.06
CA ILE A 633 -23.93 12.48 6.40
C ILE A 633 -23.87 11.58 5.17
N LEU A 634 -24.84 11.67 4.25
CA LEU A 634 -24.82 10.89 3.00
C LEU A 634 -23.60 11.22 2.13
N SER A 635 -23.20 12.49 2.05
CA SER A 635 -22.05 12.92 1.24
C SER A 635 -20.70 12.77 1.94
N GLN A 636 -20.62 13.04 3.23
CA GLN A 636 -19.35 13.23 3.96
C GLN A 636 -19.09 12.18 5.05
N GLY A 637 -20.07 11.31 5.34
CA GLY A 637 -20.00 10.40 6.49
C GLY A 637 -20.25 11.09 7.83
N LEU A 638 -19.88 10.43 8.92
CA LEU A 638 -20.06 10.92 10.29
C LEU A 638 -18.79 11.61 10.78
N ASP A 639 -18.83 12.94 10.97
CA ASP A 639 -17.70 13.73 11.44
C ASP A 639 -17.83 14.13 12.91
N PHE A 640 -16.92 13.65 13.76
CA PHE A 640 -16.92 13.98 15.19
C PHE A 640 -16.64 15.46 15.47
N ARG A 641 -16.00 16.20 14.57
CA ARG A 641 -15.76 17.65 14.72
C ARG A 641 -17.05 18.45 14.70
N MET A 642 -18.10 17.88 14.11
CA MET A 642 -19.45 18.43 14.11
C MET A 642 -20.24 18.06 15.37
N ALA A 643 -19.69 17.20 16.24
CA ALA A 643 -20.30 16.87 17.53
C ALA A 643 -20.12 18.03 18.52
N GLY A 644 -21.15 18.27 19.33
CA GLY A 644 -21.10 19.32 20.35
C GLY A 644 -20.14 18.98 21.49
N GLU A 645 -19.43 19.98 22.00
CA GLU A 645 -18.45 19.91 23.12
C GLU A 645 -19.05 19.35 24.44
N LYS A 646 -20.38 19.20 24.50
CA LYS A 646 -21.12 18.78 25.69
C LYS A 646 -21.32 17.26 25.81
N GLY A 647 -20.84 16.44 24.88
CA GLY A 647 -20.95 14.98 24.92
C GLY A 647 -20.38 14.35 26.21
N MET A 648 -21.04 13.32 26.75
CA MET A 648 -20.70 12.72 28.06
C MET A 648 -19.26 12.21 28.15
N PHE A 649 -18.75 11.66 27.05
CA PHE A 649 -17.40 11.14 26.92
C PHE A 649 -16.48 12.08 26.13
N GLY A 650 -16.88 13.34 25.93
CA GLY A 650 -16.15 14.32 25.13
C GLY A 650 -16.59 14.37 23.67
N GLN A 651 -15.74 14.87 22.79
CA GLN A 651 -16.08 15.16 21.39
C GLN A 651 -15.83 13.92 20.51
N GLY A 652 -16.91 13.21 20.18
CA GLY A 652 -16.89 11.97 19.40
C GLY A 652 -18.18 11.78 18.62
N VAL A 653 -18.22 10.76 17.76
CA VAL A 653 -19.48 10.28 17.15
C VAL A 653 -20.16 9.34 18.15
N TYR A 654 -21.38 9.68 18.56
CA TYR A 654 -22.16 8.89 19.49
C TYR A 654 -23.13 7.98 18.73
N LEU A 655 -23.04 6.69 19.03
CA LEU A 655 -23.88 5.62 18.49
C LEU A 655 -24.60 4.90 19.62
N ALA A 656 -25.70 4.23 19.28
CA ALA A 656 -26.51 3.50 20.24
C ALA A 656 -26.86 2.10 19.72
N GLU A 657 -26.80 1.11 20.61
CA GLU A 657 -27.34 -0.23 20.32
C GLU A 657 -28.88 -0.28 20.38
N SER A 658 -29.53 0.77 20.89
CA SER A 658 -30.98 0.87 21.02
C SER A 658 -31.58 1.85 20.03
N SER A 659 -32.56 1.37 19.25
CA SER A 659 -33.37 2.23 18.39
C SER A 659 -34.15 3.30 19.18
N THR A 660 -34.51 3.02 20.43
CA THR A 660 -35.16 3.98 21.34
C THR A 660 -34.26 5.14 21.69
N LYS A 661 -32.97 4.90 21.93
CA LYS A 661 -32.00 5.98 22.20
C LYS A 661 -31.73 6.80 20.94
N ALA A 662 -31.56 6.15 19.78
CA ALA A 662 -31.37 6.85 18.51
C ALA A 662 -32.57 7.75 18.15
N ASP A 663 -33.80 7.29 18.38
CA ASP A 663 -35.02 8.07 18.14
C ASP A 663 -35.07 9.40 18.92
N GLN A 664 -34.34 9.52 20.04
CA GLN A 664 -34.28 10.78 20.81
C GLN A 664 -33.60 11.93 20.06
N TYR A 665 -32.83 11.63 19.02
CA TYR A 665 -32.00 12.59 18.28
C TYR A 665 -32.51 12.88 16.85
N THR A 666 -33.69 12.39 16.48
CA THR A 666 -34.22 12.53 15.11
C THR A 666 -35.05 13.79 14.85
N ASP A 667 -35.30 14.59 15.90
CA ASP A 667 -35.95 15.89 15.84
C ASP A 667 -35.55 16.81 17.00
N ASP A 668 -35.91 18.09 16.90
CA ASP A 668 -35.66 19.06 17.95
C ASP A 668 -36.56 18.84 19.17
N LYS A 669 -35.99 19.05 20.36
CA LYS A 669 -36.70 18.88 21.65
C LYS A 669 -37.94 19.76 21.77
N SER A 670 -37.99 20.88 21.05
CA SER A 670 -39.11 21.82 21.00
C SER A 670 -40.12 21.53 19.88
N ALA A 671 -39.82 20.59 18.97
CA ALA A 671 -40.61 20.31 17.77
C ALA A 671 -40.79 18.80 17.55
N ARG A 672 -41.05 18.07 18.64
CA ARG A 672 -41.28 16.61 18.59
C ARG A 672 -42.56 16.32 17.81
N SER A 673 -42.52 15.31 16.93
CA SER A 673 -43.69 14.91 16.15
C SER A 673 -43.76 13.40 15.88
N LYS A 674 -44.94 12.87 15.57
CA LYS A 674 -45.10 11.50 15.06
C LYS A 674 -44.79 11.33 13.55
N ASN A 675 -44.54 12.43 12.85
CA ASN A 675 -44.20 12.43 11.43
C ASN A 675 -42.96 11.60 11.11
N GLU A 676 -42.70 11.43 9.83
CA GLU A 676 -41.55 10.68 9.33
C GLU A 676 -40.22 11.16 9.94
N LYS A 677 -39.43 10.18 10.40
CA LYS A 677 -38.12 10.36 11.00
C LYS A 677 -37.08 9.53 10.26
N ARG A 678 -35.82 9.89 10.45
CA ARG A 678 -34.67 9.20 9.85
C ARG A 678 -33.63 8.88 10.90
N MET A 679 -33.07 7.68 10.83
CA MET A 679 -31.87 7.29 11.56
C MET A 679 -30.97 6.47 10.64
N PHE A 680 -29.68 6.47 10.91
CA PHE A 680 -28.73 5.59 10.24
C PHE A 680 -28.53 4.31 11.04
N LEU A 681 -28.43 3.18 10.34
CA LEU A 681 -27.75 2.00 10.82
C LEU A 681 -26.32 2.06 10.30
N VAL A 682 -25.39 2.20 11.24
CA VAL A 682 -23.98 2.50 11.01
C VAL A 682 -23.17 1.25 11.26
N ARG A 683 -22.36 0.83 10.27
CA ARG A 683 -21.33 -0.17 10.47
C ARG A 683 -20.12 0.51 11.10
N SER A 684 -19.79 0.12 12.33
CA SER A 684 -18.78 0.77 13.16
C SER A 684 -17.73 -0.22 13.58
N CYS A 685 -16.45 0.12 13.42
CA CYS A 685 -15.35 -0.67 13.96
C CYS A 685 -14.96 -0.15 15.35
N LEU A 686 -15.32 -0.89 16.39
CA LEU A 686 -15.06 -0.47 17.77
C LEU A 686 -13.63 -0.77 18.22
N GLY A 687 -12.92 -1.71 17.58
CA GLY A 687 -11.55 -2.06 17.92
C GLY A 687 -11.39 -2.51 19.37
N LYS A 688 -10.29 -2.13 20.02
CA LYS A 688 -10.13 -2.34 21.47
C LYS A 688 -11.00 -1.34 22.23
N ILE A 689 -11.92 -1.84 23.03
CA ILE A 689 -12.91 -1.02 23.74
C ILE A 689 -12.38 -0.59 25.11
N HIS A 690 -12.51 0.70 25.44
CA HIS A 690 -12.45 1.18 26.80
C HIS A 690 -13.85 1.23 27.42
N LEU A 691 -14.06 0.51 28.52
CA LEU A 691 -15.33 0.46 29.23
C LEU A 691 -15.39 1.57 30.30
N ALA A 692 -16.20 2.60 30.06
CA ALA A 692 -16.34 3.72 30.98
C ALA A 692 -17.55 3.54 31.91
N LYS A 693 -17.31 3.57 33.23
CA LYS A 693 -18.36 3.49 34.27
C LYS A 693 -18.85 4.85 34.76
N THR A 694 -18.07 5.89 34.52
CA THR A 694 -18.38 7.29 34.85
C THR A 694 -18.20 8.19 33.63
N ALA A 695 -18.88 9.34 33.62
CA ALA A 695 -18.76 10.31 32.54
C ALA A 695 -17.42 11.05 32.63
N ASN A 696 -16.59 10.93 31.60
CA ASN A 696 -15.25 11.52 31.56
C ASN A 696 -15.07 12.27 30.23
N LYS A 697 -14.68 13.55 30.26
CA LYS A 697 -14.55 14.37 29.04
C LYS A 697 -13.25 14.06 28.30
N LEU A 698 -13.25 12.98 27.53
CA LEU A 698 -12.09 12.51 26.79
C LEU A 698 -11.92 13.26 25.47
N GLN A 699 -10.68 13.56 25.11
CA GLN A 699 -10.35 14.10 23.79
C GLN A 699 -10.13 13.01 22.75
N ARG A 700 -9.68 11.83 23.21
CA ARG A 700 -9.48 10.61 22.42
C ARG A 700 -9.59 9.39 23.35
N PRO A 701 -9.67 8.15 22.83
CA PRO A 701 -9.69 6.98 23.68
C PRO A 701 -8.45 6.90 24.58
N PRO A 702 -8.60 6.41 25.82
CA PRO A 702 -7.49 6.34 26.77
C PRO A 702 -6.47 5.27 26.39
N CYS A 703 -5.26 5.43 26.93
CA CYS A 703 -4.22 4.42 26.89
C CYS A 703 -4.63 3.18 27.70
N PHE A 704 -4.10 2.01 27.31
CA PHE A 704 -4.23 0.75 28.06
C PHE A 704 -2.88 0.17 28.47
N GLN A 705 -1.77 0.90 28.25
CA GLN A 705 -0.45 0.50 28.72
C GLN A 705 -0.49 0.33 30.24
N SER A 706 0.20 -0.67 30.77
CA SER A 706 0.21 -0.97 32.21
C SER A 706 0.47 0.29 33.05
N GLY A 707 -0.46 0.63 33.94
CA GLY A 707 -0.39 1.82 34.80
C GLY A 707 -0.82 3.15 34.16
N CYS A 708 -1.32 3.14 32.91
CA CYS A 708 -1.75 4.34 32.20
C CYS A 708 -3.19 4.22 31.68
N GLU A 709 -4.05 5.15 32.08
CA GLU A 709 -5.45 5.27 31.60
C GLU A 709 -5.74 6.69 31.04
N SER A 710 -4.69 7.43 30.71
CA SER A 710 -4.79 8.82 30.26
C SER A 710 -5.08 8.92 28.76
N ASP A 711 -5.91 9.89 28.37
CA ASP A 711 -6.12 10.32 26.98
C ASP A 711 -5.06 11.33 26.51
N ALA A 712 -4.19 11.79 27.41
CA ALA A 712 -3.17 12.82 27.13
C ALA A 712 -1.71 12.33 27.31
N CYS A 713 -1.46 11.03 27.45
CA CYS A 713 -0.09 10.51 27.58
C CYS A 713 0.67 10.50 26.24
N GLU A 714 1.99 10.27 26.30
CA GLU A 714 2.89 10.20 25.13
C GLU A 714 3.01 8.78 24.54
N HIS A 715 2.37 7.79 25.16
CA HIS A 715 2.33 6.42 24.64
C HIS A 715 1.75 6.34 23.22
N SER A 716 2.28 5.38 22.45
CA SER A 716 1.91 5.13 21.06
C SER A 716 0.41 4.93 20.87
N GLU A 717 -0.13 5.36 19.73
CA GLU A 717 -1.51 5.07 19.32
C GLU A 717 -1.83 3.56 19.31
N ARG A 718 -0.81 2.70 19.15
CA ARG A 718 -0.97 1.23 19.26
C ARG A 718 -1.37 0.79 20.67
N GLN A 719 -1.01 1.56 21.70
CA GLN A 719 -1.30 1.31 23.11
C GLN A 719 -2.55 2.07 23.60
N ARG A 720 -3.39 2.56 22.69
CA ARG A 720 -4.68 3.19 23.03
C ARG A 720 -5.86 2.33 22.65
N CYS A 721 -6.95 2.46 23.39
CA CYS A 721 -8.22 1.93 22.93
C CYS A 721 -8.64 2.63 21.62
N ASP A 722 -9.58 2.04 20.89
CA ASP A 722 -10.08 2.59 19.63
C ASP A 722 -11.45 3.25 19.83
N SER A 723 -12.21 2.80 20.84
CA SER A 723 -13.54 3.34 21.16
C SER A 723 -13.78 3.37 22.67
N VAL A 724 -14.75 4.19 23.09
CA VAL A 724 -15.23 4.26 24.47
C VAL A 724 -16.68 3.79 24.51
N VAL A 725 -16.99 2.86 25.41
CA VAL A 725 -18.35 2.40 25.66
C VAL A 725 -18.75 2.81 27.07
N GLY A 726 -19.73 3.72 27.15
CA GLY A 726 -20.34 4.11 28.41
C GLY A 726 -21.28 3.01 28.91
N ASP A 727 -20.85 2.29 29.94
CA ASP A 727 -21.55 1.12 30.49
C ASP A 727 -21.73 1.22 32.02
N GLY A 728 -22.11 2.41 32.48
CA GLY A 728 -22.43 2.70 33.87
C GLY A 728 -23.93 2.59 34.17
N SER A 729 -24.41 3.29 35.19
CA SER A 729 -25.81 3.30 35.62
C SER A 729 -26.75 4.14 34.72
N TRP A 730 -26.37 4.38 33.47
CA TRP A 730 -27.18 5.14 32.51
C TRP A 730 -28.31 4.29 31.92
N ILE A 731 -29.37 4.97 31.46
CA ILE A 731 -30.55 4.33 30.87
C ILE A 731 -30.20 3.52 29.61
N PHE A 732 -29.24 4.00 28.83
CA PHE A 732 -28.74 3.41 27.59
C PHE A 732 -27.22 3.45 27.58
N ARG A 733 -26.58 2.40 27.08
CA ARG A 733 -25.15 2.44 26.76
C ARG A 733 -24.90 3.32 25.55
N GLU A 734 -23.81 4.07 25.59
CA GLU A 734 -23.38 4.95 24.50
C GLU A 734 -22.04 4.47 23.96
N PHE A 735 -21.95 4.36 22.64
CA PHE A 735 -20.76 3.88 21.94
C PHE A 735 -20.13 5.08 21.23
N VAL A 736 -18.91 5.43 21.60
CA VAL A 736 -18.26 6.67 21.17
C VAL A 736 -17.00 6.35 20.41
N THR A 737 -16.94 6.83 19.17
CA THR A 737 -15.76 6.76 18.29
C THR A 737 -15.19 8.17 18.09
N TYR A 738 -13.88 8.28 17.98
CA TYR A 738 -13.16 9.58 17.95
C TYR A 738 -12.45 9.81 16.62
N ASN A 739 -12.67 8.93 15.64
CA ASN A 739 -12.17 9.07 14.30
C ASN A 739 -13.35 8.93 13.31
N HIS A 740 -13.51 9.90 12.42
CA HIS A 740 -14.60 9.92 11.45
C HIS A 740 -14.57 8.75 10.45
N HIS A 741 -13.41 8.12 10.26
CA HIS A 741 -13.25 6.93 9.43
C HIS A 741 -13.66 5.62 10.14
N GLN A 742 -14.03 5.63 11.43
CA GLN A 742 -14.46 4.41 12.13
C GLN A 742 -15.85 3.90 11.70
N ASN A 743 -16.61 4.74 11.00
CA ASN A 743 -18.04 4.59 10.84
C ASN A 743 -18.46 4.70 9.38
N TYR A 744 -19.19 3.71 8.89
CA TYR A 744 -19.87 3.74 7.60
C TYR A 744 -21.40 3.80 7.81
N PRO A 745 -22.08 4.92 7.47
CA PRO A 745 -23.53 5.05 7.63
C PRO A 745 -24.28 4.24 6.55
N GLU A 746 -24.23 2.92 6.65
CA GLU A 746 -24.59 1.97 5.60
C GLU A 746 -26.05 1.98 5.20
N TYR A 747 -26.98 2.12 6.15
CA TYR A 747 -28.41 2.15 5.83
C TYR A 747 -29.10 3.39 6.40
N LEU A 748 -29.82 4.11 5.54
CA LEU A 748 -30.78 5.14 5.95
C LEU A 748 -32.14 4.49 6.20
N ILE A 749 -32.60 4.56 7.44
CA ILE A 749 -33.90 4.03 7.88
C ILE A 749 -34.88 5.18 7.99
N THR A 750 -35.96 5.12 7.24
CA THR A 750 -37.09 6.05 7.32
C THR A 750 -38.25 5.36 8.03
N TYR A 751 -38.79 5.99 9.08
CA TYR A 751 -39.82 5.38 9.94
C TYR A 751 -40.82 6.42 10.48
N LYS A 752 -41.92 5.94 11.06
CA LYS A 752 -42.89 6.76 11.82
C LYS A 752 -43.03 6.26 13.25
N ARG A 753 -43.31 7.18 14.17
CA ARG A 753 -43.68 6.86 15.55
C ARG A 753 -45.18 6.53 15.58
N VAL A 754 -45.54 5.31 16.00
CA VAL A 754 -46.93 4.83 15.99
C VAL A 754 -47.46 4.75 17.42
#